data_AF-A0A848LMG3-F1
#
_entry.id   AF-A0A848LMG3-F1
#
_cell.length_a   1.000
_cell.length_b   1.000
_cell.length_c   1.000
_cell.angle_alpha   90.00
_cell.angle_beta   90.00
_cell.angle_gamma   90.00
#
_symmetry.space_group_name_H-M   'P 1'
#
loop_
_entity.id
_entity.type
_entity.pdbx_description
1 polymer ?
#
loop_
_entity_poly.entity_id
_entity_poly.type
_entity_poly.pdbx_seq_one_letter_code
_entity_poly.pdbx_strand_id
1 'polypeptide(L)'
;MRQRVCILREPTGLVALVLPNEAEASALVRVPLQQLSETESPGRSELLASWEALAQTRGATPETLVHVLRLVLGTTPGDEVPSRTLGHPWVESPPAPFRRTAAHPRGYRGTIHQPPKRRQPEVLDVRLHLLHRRDVQALLQALRPCLSEAVRRLESEGHDGERLRRMVAALESSGRADAALAYHHGFIETRGAELPSSFIRLGQLLSTGPEGSFARLLALRGTLAIDTRPVLYVAAARMLLRWGPEAGLPWLEVAARLEPEVQGALLAALLEPGVAGAKAGDYDLSIEPLIANQPRWRVQYLQGLAARYEPAFLMSGFRLLAAWSRPDRESWLQWPMKSGPVPEECLLQLGLHLEPEHPEAFFLHTLWTLCGDLPGFGELLASIPWMELAPAVAYDVVALLRALWDSEVEHKVRLRWWSVARRVVPPLLQQLRRTPASHQSRCVHMVHRAAASDPPPWDMPEDRIPTVLAFSERVCRPPFQESDRLSYALTPLLRHPEPEVRQRLRGISEHSLLAFERCCAHDSLAVLVGEGMALLVPHDAKLVLEALERFPELLGRTMQLLGTPRRNVGREVMAEYARHPLVREDPFTLPPERMVALLREHCVEGVESPLPRKARLALEEGRGLPPGQIERALRVASEGLVRLRLQVLARLVLRRLRGALPADARDTRVRHALQMASLINRNHRALRRLLARYFSGERDFVTRHPLSREWFERHPRVDAERWLKGLVLRREVPGVGPVTLAVEQDALEALRLGTLVGTCLGLNGVCDDSAASVVLDVNKRVLYARDARGQVVARQLLAISKEDQLVPFNVYPERAPPALQDFFLDYDLAFAEALGLPLSDGPLYPDVENVLSESFWHDGAWELGGREEEPP
;
A
#
# COMPACT_ATOMS: atom_id res chain seq x y z
N MET A 1 1.59 -4.16 37.76
CA MET A 1 0.97 -4.60 39.03
C MET A 1 0.10 -5.80 38.72
N ARG A 2 0.13 -6.84 39.56
CA ARG A 2 -0.72 -8.03 39.34
C ARG A 2 -2.17 -7.64 39.57
N GLN A 3 -3.06 -7.94 38.63
CA GLN A 3 -4.49 -7.67 38.78
C GLN A 3 -5.16 -8.86 39.47
N ARG A 4 -5.66 -8.63 40.69
CA ARG A 4 -6.36 -9.64 41.52
C ARG A 4 -7.76 -9.88 40.98
N VAL A 5 -8.08 -11.15 40.67
CA VAL A 5 -9.44 -11.57 40.30
C VAL A 5 -10.28 -11.81 41.56
N CYS A 6 -9.79 -12.68 42.45
CA CYS A 6 -10.43 -12.97 43.73
C CYS A 6 -9.44 -13.61 44.71
N ILE A 7 -9.87 -13.84 45.95
CA ILE A 7 -9.10 -14.56 46.97
C ILE A 7 -9.80 -15.88 47.27
N LEU A 8 -9.04 -16.96 47.26
CA LEU A 8 -9.45 -18.32 47.57
C LEU A 8 -9.10 -18.67 49.02
N ARG A 9 -9.96 -19.48 49.65
CA ARG A 9 -9.69 -20.18 50.89
C ARG A 9 -9.31 -21.61 50.57
N GLU A 10 -8.08 -21.98 50.91
CA GLU A 10 -7.50 -23.28 50.64
C GLU A 10 -6.92 -23.89 51.93
N PRO A 11 -6.68 -25.21 51.99
CA PRO A 11 -6.03 -25.84 53.15
C PRO A 11 -4.67 -25.22 53.50
N THR A 12 -3.96 -24.71 52.48
CA THR A 12 -2.65 -24.06 52.60
C THR A 12 -2.74 -22.60 53.07
N GLY A 13 -3.93 -22.00 53.10
CA GLY A 13 -4.17 -20.62 53.51
C GLY A 13 -5.01 -19.81 52.52
N LEU A 14 -4.86 -18.49 52.57
CA LEU A 14 -5.49 -17.59 51.62
C LEU A 14 -4.62 -17.45 50.36
N VAL A 15 -5.21 -17.68 49.18
CA VAL A 15 -4.52 -17.66 47.89
C VAL A 15 -5.23 -16.69 46.95
N ALA A 16 -4.55 -15.68 46.46
CA ALA A 16 -5.09 -14.80 45.44
C ALA A 16 -4.99 -15.45 44.06
N LEU A 17 -6.09 -15.41 43.30
CA LEU A 17 -6.06 -15.65 41.87
C LEU A 17 -5.75 -14.34 41.15
N VAL A 18 -4.64 -14.32 40.42
CA VAL A 18 -4.18 -13.14 39.69
C VAL A 18 -4.10 -13.43 38.19
N LEU A 19 -4.33 -12.38 37.40
CA LEU A 19 -4.09 -12.44 35.97
C LEU A 19 -2.58 -12.35 35.67
N PRO A 20 -2.06 -13.21 34.79
CA PRO A 20 -0.71 -13.07 34.25
C PRO A 20 -0.63 -11.80 33.40
N ASN A 21 0.54 -11.15 33.39
CA ASN A 21 0.81 -9.99 32.53
C ASN A 21 0.87 -10.37 31.04
N GLU A 22 1.11 -11.64 30.71
CA GLU A 22 1.20 -12.14 29.33
C GLU A 22 -0.20 -12.19 28.70
N ALA A 23 -0.39 -11.50 27.58
CA ALA A 23 -1.65 -11.44 26.85
C ALA A 23 -2.17 -12.82 26.40
N GLU A 24 -1.30 -13.80 26.21
CA GLU A 24 -1.67 -15.13 25.73
C GLU A 24 -1.98 -16.14 26.85
N ALA A 25 -1.77 -15.78 28.12
CA ALA A 25 -1.94 -16.75 29.19
C ALA A 25 -3.41 -17.20 29.33
N SER A 26 -3.62 -18.51 29.21
CA SER A 26 -4.94 -19.17 29.21
C SER A 26 -5.43 -19.57 30.61
N ALA A 27 -4.63 -19.32 31.65
CA ALA A 27 -4.92 -19.71 33.02
C ALA A 27 -4.62 -18.59 34.02
N LEU A 28 -5.37 -18.57 35.13
CA LEU A 28 -5.06 -17.70 36.28
C LEU A 28 -3.90 -18.27 37.09
N VAL A 29 -3.07 -17.38 37.64
CA VAL A 29 -1.96 -17.76 38.51
C VAL A 29 -2.42 -17.69 39.96
N ARG A 30 -2.08 -18.72 40.73
CA ARG A 30 -2.31 -18.78 42.18
C ARG A 30 -1.10 -18.18 42.90
N VAL A 31 -1.33 -17.15 43.70
CA VAL A 31 -0.30 -16.48 44.49
C VAL A 31 -0.73 -16.46 45.95
N PRO A 32 0.07 -16.99 46.90
CA PRO A 32 -0.24 -16.86 48.32
C PRO A 32 -0.50 -15.39 48.69
N LEU A 33 -1.59 -15.12 49.42
CA LEU A 33 -2.02 -13.75 49.70
C LEU A 33 -0.94 -12.93 50.42
N GLN A 34 -0.10 -13.58 51.23
CA GLN A 34 1.04 -12.98 51.94
C GLN A 34 2.14 -12.44 51.00
N GLN A 35 2.15 -12.84 49.73
CA GLN A 35 3.13 -12.38 48.74
C GLN A 35 2.66 -11.14 47.96
N LEU A 36 1.39 -10.75 48.07
CA LEU A 36 0.86 -9.54 47.41
C LEU A 36 0.99 -8.33 48.34
N SER A 37 1.22 -7.13 47.81
CA SER A 37 1.15 -5.92 48.63
C SER A 37 -0.29 -5.53 49.00
N GLU A 38 -0.46 -4.63 49.97
CA GLU A 38 -1.77 -4.03 50.29
C GLU A 38 -2.33 -3.24 49.09
N THR A 39 -1.45 -2.71 48.24
CA THR A 39 -1.85 -2.02 46.99
C THR A 39 -2.32 -3.00 45.91
N GLU A 40 -1.75 -4.20 45.83
CA GLU A 40 -2.19 -5.25 44.90
C GLU A 40 -3.46 -5.96 45.38
N SER A 41 -3.72 -5.94 46.69
CA SER A 41 -4.89 -6.56 47.31
C SER A 41 -5.37 -5.74 48.51
N PRO A 42 -6.22 -4.72 48.31
CA PRO A 42 -6.78 -3.96 49.43
C PRO A 42 -7.56 -4.87 50.40
N GLY A 43 -7.37 -4.65 51.70
CA GLY A 43 -7.94 -5.47 52.79
C GLY A 43 -7.13 -6.74 53.08
N ARG A 44 -5.92 -6.88 52.53
CA ARG A 44 -5.07 -8.07 52.68
C ARG A 44 -4.75 -8.32 54.15
N SER A 45 -4.29 -7.30 54.85
CA SER A 45 -3.85 -7.42 56.24
C SER A 45 -4.99 -7.84 57.17
N GLU A 46 -6.20 -7.31 56.95
CA GLU A 46 -7.41 -7.65 57.71
C GLU A 46 -7.89 -9.08 57.44
N LEU A 47 -7.82 -9.54 56.19
CA LEU A 47 -8.18 -10.90 55.81
C LEU A 47 -7.19 -11.91 56.39
N LEU A 48 -5.89 -11.62 56.37
CA LEU A 48 -4.86 -12.49 56.99
C LEU A 48 -5.04 -12.55 58.51
N ALA A 49 -5.25 -11.41 59.16
CA ALA A 49 -5.50 -11.35 60.60
C ALA A 49 -6.77 -12.12 60.99
N SER A 50 -7.85 -11.99 60.22
CA SER A 50 -9.10 -12.73 60.45
C SER A 50 -8.94 -14.23 60.18
N TRP A 51 -8.12 -14.62 59.19
CA TRP A 51 -7.78 -16.01 58.94
C TRP A 51 -7.01 -16.63 60.10
N GLU A 52 -6.01 -15.95 60.63
CA GLU A 52 -5.23 -16.41 61.79
C GLU A 52 -6.05 -16.49 63.07
N ALA A 53 -6.91 -15.48 63.33
CA ALA A 53 -7.79 -15.46 64.49
C ALA A 53 -8.73 -16.68 64.54
N LEU A 54 -9.26 -17.12 63.39
CA LEU A 54 -10.16 -18.27 63.33
C LEU A 54 -9.49 -19.63 63.57
N ALA A 55 -8.16 -19.69 63.50
CA ALA A 55 -7.40 -20.90 63.87
C ALA A 55 -7.49 -21.20 65.37
N GLN A 56 -7.79 -20.17 66.19
CA GLN A 56 -7.74 -20.24 67.65
C GLN A 56 -9.09 -19.91 68.32
N THR A 57 -10.20 -20.28 67.66
CA THR A 57 -11.55 -19.89 68.11
C THR A 57 -11.98 -20.65 69.37
N ARG A 58 -12.47 -19.93 70.39
CA ARG A 58 -12.89 -20.54 71.68
C ARG A 58 -14.41 -20.71 71.86
N GLY A 59 -15.21 -20.38 70.86
CA GLY A 59 -16.67 -20.57 70.90
C GLY A 59 -17.43 -19.77 69.85
N ALA A 60 -18.76 -19.95 69.82
CA ALA A 60 -19.67 -19.18 68.98
C ALA A 60 -19.88 -17.77 69.57
N THR A 61 -18.95 -16.85 69.32
CA THR A 61 -18.98 -15.47 69.84
C THR A 61 -19.22 -14.44 68.73
N PRO A 62 -19.65 -13.20 69.05
CA PRO A 62 -19.73 -12.12 68.07
C PRO A 62 -18.41 -11.85 67.35
N GLU A 63 -17.29 -11.89 68.07
CA GLU A 63 -15.94 -11.72 67.48
C GLU A 63 -15.64 -12.80 66.43
N THR A 64 -15.99 -14.06 66.73
CA THR A 64 -15.83 -15.17 65.79
C THR A 64 -16.66 -14.94 64.53
N LEU A 65 -17.91 -14.50 64.69
CA LEU A 65 -18.78 -14.21 63.55
C LEU A 65 -18.29 -13.02 62.73
N VAL A 66 -17.71 -11.98 63.35
CA VAL A 66 -17.08 -10.86 62.63
C VAL A 66 -15.96 -11.38 61.72
N HIS A 67 -15.03 -12.18 62.24
CA HIS A 67 -13.94 -12.75 61.41
C HIS A 67 -14.46 -13.70 60.32
N VAL A 68 -15.47 -14.51 60.62
CA VAL A 68 -16.13 -15.38 59.64
C VAL A 68 -16.77 -14.54 58.52
N LEU A 69 -17.53 -13.50 58.86
CA LEU A 69 -18.19 -12.63 57.88
C LEU A 69 -17.16 -11.86 57.04
N ARG A 70 -16.11 -11.29 57.64
CA ARG A 70 -15.04 -10.62 56.87
C ARG A 70 -14.43 -11.55 55.81
N LEU A 71 -14.13 -12.79 56.18
CA LEU A 71 -13.62 -13.78 55.25
C LEU A 71 -14.67 -14.22 54.23
N VAL A 72 -15.92 -14.45 54.63
CA VAL A 72 -17.00 -14.85 53.71
C VAL A 72 -17.27 -13.77 52.67
N LEU A 73 -17.24 -12.50 53.07
CA LEU A 73 -17.46 -11.36 52.18
C LEU A 73 -16.24 -11.07 51.29
N GLY A 74 -15.01 -11.28 51.78
CA GLY A 74 -13.77 -10.97 51.06
C GLY A 74 -13.14 -12.12 50.27
N THR A 75 -13.63 -13.36 50.42
CA THR A 75 -13.00 -14.56 49.83
C THR A 75 -14.00 -15.61 49.36
N THR A 76 -13.56 -16.52 48.50
CA THR A 76 -14.34 -17.64 47.95
C THR A 76 -13.66 -18.99 48.27
N PRO A 77 -14.40 -20.10 48.38
CA PRO A 77 -13.77 -21.42 48.51
C PRO A 77 -12.95 -21.85 47.27
N GLY A 78 -11.82 -22.55 47.50
CA GLY A 78 -11.03 -23.20 46.44
C GLY A 78 -11.70 -24.47 45.85
N ASP A 79 -11.12 -25.03 44.77
CA ASP A 79 -11.70 -26.17 44.02
C ASP A 79 -11.33 -27.56 44.58
N GLU A 80 -10.31 -27.67 45.43
CA GLU A 80 -9.53 -28.92 45.60
C GLU A 80 -9.83 -29.76 46.85
N VAL A 81 -10.84 -29.43 47.65
CA VAL A 81 -11.06 -30.19 48.89
C VAL A 81 -12.21 -31.20 48.69
N PRO A 82 -12.00 -32.51 48.88
CA PRO A 82 -13.11 -33.45 49.00
C PRO A 82 -13.93 -33.08 50.21
N SER A 83 -15.25 -32.89 50.06
CA SER A 83 -16.14 -32.59 51.18
C SER A 83 -16.11 -33.74 52.18
N ARG A 84 -15.32 -33.58 53.25
CA ARG A 84 -15.55 -34.32 54.49
C ARG A 84 -16.72 -33.63 55.17
N THR A 85 -17.78 -34.36 55.48
CA THR A 85 -18.87 -33.82 56.29
C THR A 85 -18.30 -33.49 57.66
N LEU A 86 -17.91 -32.23 57.88
CA LEU A 86 -17.47 -31.78 59.17
C LEU A 86 -18.71 -31.74 60.07
N GLY A 87 -18.64 -32.41 61.22
CA GLY A 87 -19.66 -32.29 62.24
C GLY A 87 -19.84 -30.83 62.65
N HIS A 88 -21.00 -30.46 63.17
CA HIS A 88 -21.27 -29.08 63.57
C HIS A 88 -20.17 -28.57 64.52
N PRO A 89 -19.55 -27.40 64.26
CA PRO A 89 -18.28 -26.96 64.89
C PRO A 89 -18.32 -26.98 66.42
N TRP A 90 -19.50 -26.72 67.00
CA TRP A 90 -19.70 -26.70 68.46
C TRP A 90 -20.62 -27.81 68.99
N VAL A 91 -20.99 -28.79 68.15
CA VAL A 91 -21.80 -29.95 68.55
C VAL A 91 -21.05 -31.21 68.14
N GLU A 92 -20.33 -31.80 69.09
CA GLU A 92 -19.83 -33.17 68.91
C GLU A 92 -21.02 -34.11 68.72
N SER A 93 -20.92 -35.02 67.75
CA SER A 93 -21.83 -36.17 67.71
C SER A 93 -21.72 -36.92 69.03
N PRO A 94 -22.84 -37.36 69.65
CA PRO A 94 -22.76 -38.15 70.86
C PRO A 94 -21.83 -39.36 70.63
N PRO A 95 -20.94 -39.71 71.59
CA PRO A 95 -20.05 -40.85 71.42
C PRO A 95 -20.91 -42.08 71.10
N ALA A 96 -20.44 -42.89 70.14
CA ALA A 96 -21.14 -44.12 69.77
C ALA A 96 -21.43 -44.92 71.06
N PRO A 97 -22.69 -45.39 71.26
CA PRO A 97 -23.03 -46.11 72.46
C PRO A 97 -22.09 -47.31 72.63
N PHE A 98 -21.52 -47.46 73.83
CA PHE A 98 -20.55 -48.51 74.15
C PHE A 98 -21.14 -49.88 73.76
N ARG A 99 -20.55 -50.55 72.77
CA ARG A 99 -20.99 -51.90 72.36
C ARG A 99 -20.69 -52.87 73.50
N ARG A 100 -21.70 -53.60 73.97
CA ARG A 100 -21.55 -54.69 74.95
C ARG A 100 -20.59 -55.74 74.37
N THR A 101 -19.43 -55.90 75.00
CA THR A 101 -18.54 -57.04 74.74
C THR A 101 -18.74 -58.09 75.83
N ALA A 102 -18.47 -59.36 75.50
CA ALA A 102 -18.65 -60.49 76.42
C ALA A 102 -17.86 -60.35 77.75
N ALA A 103 -16.84 -59.48 77.79
CA ALA A 103 -16.05 -59.21 78.99
C ALA A 103 -16.72 -58.29 80.02
N HIS A 104 -17.78 -57.53 79.66
CA HIS A 104 -18.47 -56.64 80.60
C HIS A 104 -20.01 -56.68 80.43
N PRO A 105 -20.70 -57.69 80.99
CA PRO A 105 -22.15 -57.87 80.82
C PRO A 105 -23.02 -56.95 81.71
N ARG A 106 -22.45 -56.22 82.68
CA ARG A 106 -23.18 -55.33 83.59
C ARG A 106 -22.92 -53.85 83.31
N GLY A 107 -23.24 -53.39 82.10
CA GLY A 107 -23.35 -51.95 81.82
C GLY A 107 -24.66 -51.41 82.37
N TYR A 108 -24.58 -50.56 83.39
CA TYR A 108 -25.66 -49.86 84.12
C TYR A 108 -26.27 -50.57 85.33
N ARG A 109 -25.59 -50.48 86.48
CA ARG A 109 -26.20 -50.26 87.81
C ARG A 109 -25.11 -49.83 88.80
N GLY A 110 -25.09 -48.55 89.16
CA GLY A 110 -24.14 -47.99 90.13
C GLY A 110 -23.60 -46.62 89.69
N THR A 111 -24.08 -45.57 90.34
CA THR A 111 -23.69 -44.17 90.16
C THR A 111 -22.25 -43.92 90.62
N ILE A 112 -21.26 -44.25 89.79
CA ILE A 112 -19.85 -43.82 90.01
C ILE A 112 -19.19 -43.30 88.70
N HIS A 113 -19.78 -43.55 87.53
CA HIS A 113 -19.33 -42.93 86.28
C HIS A 113 -20.18 -41.69 85.97
N GLN A 114 -19.73 -40.52 86.41
CA GLN A 114 -20.08 -39.28 85.70
C GLN A 114 -19.70 -39.48 84.22
N PRO A 115 -20.54 -39.08 83.25
CA PRO A 115 -20.07 -38.93 81.88
C PRO A 115 -18.78 -38.11 81.94
N PRO A 116 -17.70 -38.46 81.22
CA PRO A 116 -16.53 -37.59 81.20
C PRO A 116 -17.04 -36.18 80.90
N LYS A 117 -16.73 -35.22 81.79
CA LYS A 117 -17.02 -33.79 81.55
C LYS A 117 -16.65 -33.56 80.09
N ARG A 118 -17.64 -33.18 79.27
CA ARG A 118 -17.40 -32.88 77.85
C ARG A 118 -16.17 -31.99 77.83
N ARG A 119 -15.06 -32.50 77.31
CA ARG A 119 -13.90 -31.65 77.02
C ARG A 119 -14.44 -30.73 75.95
N GLN A 120 -14.85 -29.53 76.34
CA GLN A 120 -14.96 -28.48 75.36
C GLN A 120 -13.56 -28.39 74.74
N PRO A 121 -13.42 -28.55 73.42
CA PRO A 121 -12.16 -28.19 72.79
C PRO A 121 -11.91 -26.73 73.18
N GLU A 122 -10.88 -26.48 73.99
CA GLU A 122 -10.53 -25.12 74.45
C GLU A 122 -10.23 -24.20 73.26
N VAL A 123 -9.89 -24.79 72.12
CA VAL A 123 -9.59 -24.12 70.86
C VAL A 123 -10.09 -24.98 69.69
N LEU A 124 -10.90 -24.39 68.82
CA LEU A 124 -11.41 -24.98 67.58
C LEU A 124 -10.88 -24.19 66.38
N ASP A 125 -10.37 -24.90 65.38
CA ASP A 125 -9.99 -24.30 64.10
C ASP A 125 -11.21 -24.20 63.18
N VAL A 126 -11.80 -23.01 63.13
CA VAL A 126 -13.01 -22.73 62.33
C VAL A 126 -12.68 -22.59 60.84
N ARG A 127 -11.40 -22.41 60.47
CA ARG A 127 -10.99 -22.24 59.07
C ARG A 127 -11.38 -23.42 58.20
N LEU A 128 -11.36 -24.64 58.75
CA LEU A 128 -11.73 -25.87 58.05
C LEU A 128 -13.19 -25.83 57.55
N HIS A 129 -14.09 -25.21 58.31
CA HIS A 129 -15.49 -25.01 57.92
C HIS A 129 -15.67 -23.95 56.84
N LEU A 130 -14.69 -23.07 56.63
CA LEU A 130 -14.73 -22.04 55.59
C LEU A 130 -14.27 -22.53 54.22
N LEU A 131 -13.63 -23.70 54.16
CA LEU A 131 -13.12 -24.31 52.93
C LEU A 131 -14.24 -24.86 52.02
N HIS A 132 -15.45 -25.05 52.54
CA HIS A 132 -16.59 -25.56 51.78
C HIS A 132 -17.84 -24.70 51.95
N ARG A 133 -18.56 -24.44 50.85
CA ARG A 133 -19.79 -23.63 50.86
C ARG A 133 -20.88 -24.20 51.78
N ARG A 134 -21.04 -25.52 51.78
CA ARG A 134 -22.01 -26.22 52.63
C ARG A 134 -21.70 -26.04 54.11
N ASP A 135 -20.43 -26.12 54.48
CA ASP A 135 -19.98 -26.01 55.87
C ASP A 135 -20.01 -24.54 56.35
N VAL A 136 -19.75 -23.58 55.45
CA VAL A 136 -19.93 -22.15 55.71
C VAL A 136 -21.38 -21.85 56.10
N GLN A 137 -22.37 -22.41 55.39
CA GLN A 137 -23.78 -22.21 55.74
C GLN A 137 -24.13 -22.81 57.10
N ALA A 138 -23.67 -24.03 57.38
CA ALA A 138 -23.88 -24.66 58.68
C ALA A 138 -23.24 -23.86 59.82
N LEU A 139 -22.03 -23.33 59.59
CA LEU A 139 -21.30 -22.47 60.51
C LEU A 139 -22.04 -21.14 60.76
N LEU A 140 -22.53 -20.49 59.70
CA LEU A 140 -23.28 -19.23 59.81
C LEU A 140 -24.61 -19.43 60.55
N GLN A 141 -25.31 -20.55 60.35
CA GLN A 141 -26.51 -20.89 61.12
C GLN A 141 -26.20 -21.10 62.61
N ALA A 142 -25.08 -21.76 62.92
CA ALA A 142 -24.64 -21.97 64.29
C ALA A 142 -24.25 -20.66 65.01
N LEU A 143 -23.73 -19.69 64.27
CA LEU A 143 -23.35 -18.37 64.77
C LEU A 143 -24.51 -17.34 64.75
N ARG A 144 -25.69 -17.72 64.26
CA ARG A 144 -26.85 -16.83 64.10
C ARG A 144 -27.21 -16.01 65.35
N PRO A 145 -27.14 -16.54 66.60
CA PRO A 145 -27.43 -15.73 67.80
C PRO A 145 -26.55 -14.49 67.96
N CYS A 146 -25.36 -14.47 67.33
CA CYS A 146 -24.41 -13.37 67.40
C CYS A 146 -24.56 -12.35 66.26
N LEU A 147 -25.49 -12.56 65.32
CA LEU A 147 -25.57 -11.82 64.06
C LEU A 147 -25.77 -10.32 64.25
N SER A 148 -26.70 -9.90 65.11
CA SER A 148 -27.00 -8.47 65.33
C SER A 148 -25.81 -7.68 65.87
N GLU A 149 -25.02 -8.28 66.78
CA GLU A 149 -23.83 -7.64 67.35
C GLU A 149 -22.68 -7.61 66.33
N ALA A 150 -22.45 -8.70 65.59
CA ALA A 150 -21.41 -8.76 64.57
C ALA A 150 -21.66 -7.76 63.42
N VAL A 151 -22.91 -7.61 62.98
CA VAL A 151 -23.30 -6.65 61.95
C VAL A 151 -23.04 -5.21 62.40
N ARG A 152 -23.40 -4.84 63.65
CA ARG A 152 -23.10 -3.50 64.19
C ARG A 152 -21.60 -3.18 64.20
N ARG A 153 -20.76 -4.18 64.52
CA ARG A 153 -19.30 -4.01 64.51
C ARG A 153 -18.76 -3.80 63.10
N LEU A 154 -19.18 -4.63 62.15
CA LEU A 154 -18.80 -4.45 60.74
C LEU A 154 -19.25 -3.09 60.20
N GLU A 155 -20.45 -2.64 60.54
CA GLU A 155 -20.94 -1.29 60.18
C GLU A 155 -20.06 -0.19 60.79
N SER A 156 -19.65 -0.32 62.06
CA SER A 156 -18.72 0.62 62.71
C SER A 156 -17.30 0.62 62.12
N GLU A 157 -16.92 -0.46 61.46
CA GLU A 157 -15.66 -0.61 60.73
C GLU A 157 -15.74 -0.07 59.29
N GLY A 158 -16.87 0.51 58.91
CA GLY A 158 -17.06 1.17 57.60
C GLY A 158 -17.68 0.27 56.52
N HIS A 159 -18.20 -0.91 56.87
CA HIS A 159 -19.00 -1.70 55.92
C HIS A 159 -20.36 -1.04 55.66
N ASP A 160 -20.81 -1.10 54.41
CA ASP A 160 -22.09 -0.51 53.99
C ASP A 160 -23.29 -1.16 54.70
N GLY A 161 -24.05 -0.36 55.45
CA GLY A 161 -25.18 -0.82 56.26
C GLY A 161 -26.34 -1.39 55.43
N GLU A 162 -26.55 -0.94 54.19
CA GLU A 162 -27.58 -1.48 53.30
C GLU A 162 -27.19 -2.86 52.75
N ARG A 163 -25.94 -3.03 52.32
CA ARG A 163 -25.37 -4.33 51.93
C ARG A 163 -25.42 -5.32 53.09
N LEU A 164 -25.11 -4.88 54.31
CA LEU A 164 -25.22 -5.69 55.52
C LEU A 164 -26.67 -6.13 55.79
N ARG A 165 -27.66 -5.24 55.63
CA ARG A 165 -29.09 -5.61 55.75
C ARG A 165 -29.51 -6.68 54.74
N ARG A 166 -29.07 -6.57 53.49
CA ARG A 166 -29.34 -7.60 52.45
C ARG A 166 -28.71 -8.95 52.79
N MET A 167 -27.48 -8.95 53.29
CA MET A 167 -26.81 -10.14 53.80
C MET A 167 -27.58 -10.79 54.96
N VAL A 168 -28.04 -10.00 55.93
CA VAL A 168 -28.85 -10.49 57.05
C VAL A 168 -30.14 -11.14 56.54
N ALA A 169 -30.87 -10.47 55.65
CA ALA A 169 -32.08 -11.03 55.05
C ALA A 169 -31.82 -12.38 54.34
N ALA A 170 -30.69 -12.52 53.66
CA ALA A 170 -30.28 -13.78 53.06
C ALA A 170 -29.99 -14.88 54.09
N LEU A 171 -29.30 -14.56 55.19
CA LEU A 171 -29.01 -15.50 56.28
C LEU A 171 -30.28 -15.96 57.03
N GLU A 172 -31.31 -15.12 57.05
CA GLU A 172 -32.60 -15.40 57.68
C GLU A 172 -33.55 -16.21 56.78
N SER A 173 -33.35 -16.18 55.47
CA SER A 173 -34.11 -16.99 54.50
C SER A 173 -33.91 -18.50 54.72
N SER A 174 -34.86 -19.33 54.29
CA SER A 174 -35.00 -20.77 54.58
C SER A 174 -33.92 -21.72 54.02
N GLY A 175 -32.69 -21.22 53.83
CA GLY A 175 -31.49 -22.05 54.05
C GLY A 175 -30.57 -22.31 52.87
N ARG A 176 -30.56 -21.48 51.82
CA ARG A 176 -29.63 -21.67 50.69
C ARG A 176 -29.15 -20.39 49.97
N ALA A 177 -29.50 -19.21 50.46
CA ALA A 177 -28.94 -17.97 49.93
C ALA A 177 -27.44 -17.88 50.28
N ASP A 178 -26.64 -17.28 49.39
CA ASP A 178 -25.22 -17.04 49.61
C ASP A 178 -25.02 -15.65 50.20
N ALA A 179 -24.41 -15.58 51.39
CA ALA A 179 -24.24 -14.33 52.13
C ALA A 179 -23.38 -13.30 51.37
N ALA A 180 -22.36 -13.75 50.63
CA ALA A 180 -21.49 -12.86 49.88
C ALA A 180 -22.20 -12.32 48.63
N LEU A 181 -22.98 -13.15 47.93
CA LEU A 181 -23.78 -12.70 46.79
C LEU A 181 -24.89 -11.72 47.20
N ALA A 182 -25.52 -11.96 48.36
CA ALA A 182 -26.52 -11.05 48.91
C ALA A 182 -25.90 -9.70 49.32
N TYR A 183 -24.71 -9.72 49.94
CA TYR A 183 -23.99 -8.52 50.34
C TYR A 183 -23.52 -7.69 49.14
N HIS A 184 -22.85 -8.30 48.17
CA HIS A 184 -22.22 -7.58 47.05
C HIS A 184 -23.20 -7.26 45.91
N HIS A 185 -24.27 -8.04 45.75
CA HIS A 185 -25.13 -7.95 44.56
C HIS A 185 -26.63 -7.95 44.87
N GLY A 186 -27.04 -8.04 46.15
CA GLY A 186 -28.45 -8.15 46.51
C GLY A 186 -29.13 -9.45 46.04
N PHE A 187 -28.36 -10.47 45.69
CA PHE A 187 -28.87 -11.73 45.16
C PHE A 187 -29.28 -12.68 46.31
N ILE A 188 -30.58 -12.70 46.64
CA ILE A 188 -31.15 -13.45 47.78
C ILE A 188 -31.79 -14.79 47.34
N GLU A 189 -31.67 -15.17 46.07
CA GLU A 189 -32.29 -16.39 45.57
C GLU A 189 -31.78 -17.66 46.26
N THR A 190 -32.71 -18.60 46.51
CA THR A 190 -32.46 -19.85 47.25
C THR A 190 -31.55 -20.84 46.50
N ARG A 191 -31.14 -20.57 45.25
CA ARG A 191 -30.19 -21.41 44.51
C ARG A 191 -28.79 -20.82 44.42
N GLY A 192 -28.49 -19.70 45.10
CA GLY A 192 -27.15 -19.11 45.11
C GLY A 192 -26.05 -20.09 45.54
N ALA A 193 -26.36 -20.97 46.50
CA ALA A 193 -25.47 -22.05 46.97
C ALA A 193 -25.10 -23.11 45.91
N GLU A 194 -25.89 -23.22 44.83
CA GLU A 194 -25.74 -24.24 43.78
C GLU A 194 -24.91 -23.72 42.59
N LEU A 195 -24.56 -22.42 42.56
CA LEU A 195 -23.72 -21.84 41.51
C LEU A 195 -22.28 -22.37 41.58
N PRO A 196 -21.60 -22.64 40.44
CA PRO A 196 -20.20 -23.07 40.44
C PRO A 196 -19.28 -22.03 41.09
N SER A 197 -18.25 -22.50 41.80
CA SER A 197 -17.26 -21.63 42.44
C SER A 197 -16.55 -20.73 41.43
N SER A 198 -16.22 -21.25 40.24
CA SER A 198 -15.65 -20.47 39.13
C SER A 198 -16.54 -19.27 38.78
N PHE A 199 -17.85 -19.47 38.64
CA PHE A 199 -18.79 -18.41 38.32
C PHE A 199 -18.86 -17.32 39.41
N ILE A 200 -18.86 -17.71 40.68
CA ILE A 200 -18.87 -16.78 41.82
C ILE A 200 -17.59 -15.93 41.87
N ARG A 201 -16.45 -16.50 41.50
CA ARG A 201 -15.18 -15.77 41.42
C ARG A 201 -15.23 -14.62 40.43
N LEU A 202 -15.91 -14.78 39.29
CA LEU A 202 -16.17 -13.66 38.38
C LEU A 202 -17.15 -12.66 38.96
N GLY A 203 -18.17 -13.11 39.70
CA GLY A 203 -19.10 -12.23 40.41
C GLY A 203 -18.40 -11.24 41.33
N GLN A 204 -17.29 -11.64 41.97
CA GLN A 204 -16.49 -10.74 42.81
C GLN A 204 -15.93 -9.52 42.05
N LEU A 205 -15.67 -9.64 40.74
CA LEU A 205 -15.26 -8.51 39.89
C LEU A 205 -16.39 -7.49 39.66
N LEU A 206 -17.63 -7.88 39.96
CA LEU A 206 -18.82 -7.03 39.81
C LEU A 206 -19.21 -6.33 41.11
N SER A 207 -18.48 -6.53 42.22
CA SER A 207 -18.86 -6.01 43.55
C SER A 207 -18.82 -4.48 43.65
N THR A 208 -18.14 -3.83 42.70
CA THR A 208 -18.05 -2.38 42.52
C THR A 208 -18.93 -1.85 41.38
N GLY A 209 -19.68 -2.71 40.69
CA GLY A 209 -20.54 -2.34 39.57
C GLY A 209 -21.96 -1.92 39.98
N PRO A 210 -22.79 -1.46 39.02
CA PRO A 210 -24.19 -1.14 39.27
C PRO A 210 -24.98 -2.33 39.81
N GLU A 211 -26.04 -2.04 40.54
CA GLU A 211 -27.00 -3.07 40.96
C GLU A 211 -27.56 -3.84 39.75
N GLY A 212 -27.71 -5.15 39.91
CA GLY A 212 -28.15 -6.04 38.82
C GLY A 212 -27.03 -6.58 37.90
N SER A 213 -25.78 -6.09 38.03
CA SER A 213 -24.63 -6.59 37.24
C SER A 213 -24.45 -8.11 37.34
N PHE A 214 -24.59 -8.67 38.54
CA PHE A 214 -24.47 -10.11 38.76
C PHE A 214 -25.62 -10.91 38.13
N ALA A 215 -26.85 -10.39 38.18
CA ALA A 215 -28.00 -11.03 37.53
C ALA A 215 -27.83 -11.06 36.01
N ARG A 216 -27.29 -9.98 35.41
CA ARG A 216 -26.91 -9.95 33.99
C ARG A 216 -25.86 -11.00 33.67
N LEU A 217 -24.76 -11.08 34.44
CA LEU A 217 -23.75 -12.12 34.24
C LEU A 217 -24.34 -13.53 34.38
N LEU A 218 -25.25 -13.74 35.34
CA LEU A 218 -25.90 -15.04 35.57
C LEU A 218 -26.73 -15.49 34.37
N ALA A 219 -27.44 -14.56 33.72
CA ALA A 219 -28.18 -14.84 32.49
C ALA A 219 -27.27 -15.30 31.33
N LEU A 220 -25.98 -14.90 31.33
CA LEU A 220 -25.00 -15.26 30.29
C LEU A 220 -24.27 -16.58 30.57
N ARG A 221 -24.41 -17.16 31.76
CA ARG A 221 -23.66 -18.36 32.17
C ARG A 221 -23.84 -19.52 31.19
N GLY A 222 -25.08 -19.79 30.79
CA GLY A 222 -25.41 -20.94 29.93
C GLY A 222 -24.90 -20.76 28.49
N THR A 223 -25.01 -19.56 27.93
CA THR A 223 -24.65 -19.26 26.54
C THR A 223 -23.15 -19.16 26.31
N LEU A 224 -22.41 -18.61 27.28
CA LEU A 224 -20.95 -18.49 27.21
C LEU A 224 -20.23 -19.72 27.78
N ALA A 225 -20.93 -20.57 28.54
CA ALA A 225 -20.37 -21.74 29.22
C ALA A 225 -19.10 -21.40 30.03
N ILE A 226 -19.10 -20.21 30.67
CA ILE A 226 -17.94 -19.61 31.36
C ILE A 226 -17.35 -20.53 32.43
N ASP A 227 -18.18 -21.37 33.04
CA ASP A 227 -17.78 -22.32 34.07
C ASP A 227 -17.06 -23.56 33.52
N THR A 228 -17.21 -23.87 32.23
CA THR A 228 -16.62 -25.05 31.59
C THR A 228 -15.59 -24.72 30.51
N ARG A 229 -15.42 -23.44 30.15
CA ARG A 229 -14.46 -22.95 29.14
C ARG A 229 -13.42 -22.01 29.77
N PRO A 230 -12.27 -22.52 30.24
CA PRO A 230 -11.26 -21.73 30.96
C PRO A 230 -10.75 -20.51 30.19
N VAL A 231 -10.59 -20.62 28.87
CA VAL A 231 -10.12 -19.52 28.02
C VAL A 231 -11.10 -18.34 28.03
N LEU A 232 -12.41 -18.62 27.89
CA LEU A 232 -13.44 -17.57 27.97
C LEU A 232 -13.55 -16.98 29.36
N TYR A 233 -13.41 -17.81 30.39
CA TYR A 233 -13.38 -17.36 31.78
C TYR A 233 -12.25 -16.34 32.01
N VAL A 234 -11.02 -16.66 31.57
CA VAL A 234 -9.87 -15.76 31.72
C VAL A 234 -10.05 -14.49 30.90
N ALA A 235 -10.56 -14.59 29.67
CA ALA A 235 -10.82 -13.43 28.83
C ALA A 235 -11.92 -12.51 29.42
N ALA A 236 -13.01 -13.08 29.94
CA ALA A 236 -14.06 -12.36 30.65
C ALA A 236 -13.53 -11.67 31.91
N ALA A 237 -12.70 -12.37 32.71
CA ALA A 237 -12.06 -11.80 33.89
C ALA A 237 -11.17 -10.61 33.53
N ARG A 238 -10.34 -10.74 32.49
CA ARG A 238 -9.48 -9.66 31.96
C ARG A 238 -10.28 -8.46 31.53
N MET A 239 -11.34 -8.68 30.77
CA MET A 239 -12.18 -7.60 30.28
C MET A 239 -12.88 -6.86 31.41
N LEU A 240 -13.49 -7.58 32.36
CA LEU A 240 -14.16 -6.98 33.53
C LEU A 240 -13.17 -6.22 34.42
N LEU A 241 -11.95 -6.72 34.60
CA LEU A 241 -10.90 -5.99 35.34
C LEU A 241 -10.40 -4.75 34.61
N ARG A 242 -10.27 -4.82 33.28
CA ARG A 242 -9.75 -3.72 32.48
C ARG A 242 -10.76 -2.60 32.29
N TRP A 243 -12.03 -2.94 32.03
CA TRP A 243 -13.07 -1.99 31.61
C TRP A 243 -14.16 -1.78 32.67
N GLY A 244 -14.15 -2.58 33.73
CA GLY A 244 -15.18 -2.56 34.76
C GLY A 244 -16.48 -3.24 34.32
N PRO A 245 -17.42 -3.44 35.26
CA PRO A 245 -18.71 -4.09 34.99
C PRO A 245 -19.58 -3.37 33.95
N GLU A 246 -19.61 -2.04 34.00
CA GLU A 246 -20.49 -1.22 33.15
C GLU A 246 -20.16 -1.34 31.66
N ALA A 247 -18.87 -1.33 31.32
CA ALA A 247 -18.42 -1.46 29.93
C ALA A 247 -18.15 -2.92 29.54
N GLY A 248 -17.70 -3.78 30.46
CA GLY A 248 -17.37 -5.18 30.17
C GLY A 248 -18.60 -6.08 29.99
N LEU A 249 -19.65 -5.94 30.82
CA LEU A 249 -20.82 -6.82 30.72
C LEU A 249 -21.54 -6.72 29.37
N PRO A 250 -21.78 -5.53 28.78
CA PRO A 250 -22.33 -5.42 27.43
C PRO A 250 -21.55 -6.20 26.37
N TRP A 251 -20.22 -6.27 26.47
CA TRP A 251 -19.41 -7.06 25.55
C TRP A 251 -19.53 -8.57 25.78
N LEU A 252 -19.73 -9.03 27.01
CA LEU A 252 -20.11 -10.43 27.28
C LEU A 252 -21.50 -10.75 26.70
N GLU A 253 -22.44 -9.80 26.75
CA GLU A 253 -23.76 -9.95 26.14
C GLU A 253 -23.68 -10.04 24.61
N VAL A 254 -22.79 -9.27 23.98
CA VAL A 254 -22.49 -9.38 22.54
C VAL A 254 -21.89 -10.75 22.23
N ALA A 255 -20.86 -11.17 22.97
CA ALA A 255 -20.24 -12.48 22.79
C ALA A 255 -21.27 -13.62 22.95
N ALA A 256 -22.19 -13.52 23.90
CA ALA A 256 -23.23 -14.53 24.14
C ALA A 256 -24.21 -14.72 22.97
N ARG A 257 -24.28 -13.75 22.04
CA ARG A 257 -25.09 -13.83 20.81
C ARG A 257 -24.33 -14.47 19.64
N LEU A 258 -23.04 -14.75 19.81
CA LEU A 258 -22.17 -15.35 18.80
C LEU A 258 -22.03 -16.85 19.00
N GLU A 259 -21.68 -17.53 17.90
CA GLU A 259 -21.34 -18.95 17.93
C GLU A 259 -20.15 -19.25 18.86
N PRO A 260 -20.11 -20.42 19.51
CA PRO A 260 -19.08 -20.76 20.49
C PRO A 260 -17.64 -20.58 19.99
N GLU A 261 -17.37 -20.87 18.72
CA GLU A 261 -16.05 -20.74 18.09
C GLU A 261 -15.59 -19.28 17.99
N VAL A 262 -16.53 -18.35 17.76
CA VAL A 262 -16.27 -16.92 17.54
C VAL A 262 -16.17 -16.15 18.86
N GLN A 263 -16.89 -16.61 19.90
CA GLN A 263 -16.87 -16.00 21.24
C GLN A 263 -15.45 -15.74 21.76
N GLY A 264 -14.56 -16.74 21.64
CA GLY A 264 -13.18 -16.61 22.10
C GLY A 264 -12.37 -15.60 21.30
N ALA A 265 -12.57 -15.59 19.97
CA ALA A 265 -11.89 -14.68 19.07
C ALA A 265 -12.31 -13.21 19.31
N LEU A 266 -13.58 -12.94 19.59
CA LEU A 266 -14.05 -11.60 19.97
C LEU A 266 -13.43 -11.14 21.29
N LEU A 267 -13.50 -11.96 22.34
CA LEU A 267 -12.95 -11.57 23.65
C LEU A 267 -11.43 -11.38 23.59
N ALA A 268 -10.71 -12.18 22.79
CA ALA A 268 -9.29 -11.97 22.54
C ALA A 268 -9.03 -10.62 21.84
N ALA A 269 -9.79 -10.32 20.79
CA ALA A 269 -9.64 -9.07 20.05
C ALA A 269 -9.93 -7.81 20.89
N LEU A 270 -10.88 -7.88 21.83
CA LEU A 270 -11.18 -6.79 22.77
C LEU A 270 -10.03 -6.49 23.74
N LEU A 271 -9.10 -7.43 23.93
CA LEU A 271 -7.93 -7.25 24.77
C LEU A 271 -6.75 -6.60 24.04
N GLU A 272 -6.82 -6.43 22.73
CA GLU A 272 -5.75 -5.81 21.94
C GLU A 272 -5.58 -4.30 22.24
N PRO A 273 -4.38 -3.74 21.99
CA PRO A 273 -4.15 -2.31 22.07
C PRO A 273 -5.05 -1.52 21.11
N GLY A 274 -5.45 -0.31 21.54
CA GLY A 274 -6.26 0.60 20.73
C GLY A 274 -7.78 0.32 20.71
N VAL A 275 -8.24 -0.79 21.30
CA VAL A 275 -9.67 -1.13 21.34
C VAL A 275 -10.42 -0.49 22.52
N ALA A 276 -9.70 0.05 23.50
CA ALA A 276 -10.22 0.50 24.80
C ALA A 276 -11.23 1.68 24.79
N GLY A 277 -11.79 2.07 23.64
CA GLY A 277 -12.88 3.03 23.50
C GLY A 277 -14.13 2.49 22.81
N ALA A 278 -14.11 1.24 22.33
CA ALA A 278 -15.22 0.65 21.59
C ALA A 278 -16.40 0.35 22.54
N LYS A 279 -17.62 0.64 22.08
CA LYS A 279 -18.85 0.34 22.83
C LYS A 279 -19.54 -0.87 22.22
N ALA A 280 -19.99 -1.78 23.07
CA ALA A 280 -20.68 -3.00 22.63
C ALA A 280 -21.95 -2.70 21.82
N GLY A 281 -22.64 -1.60 22.10
CA GLY A 281 -23.84 -1.18 21.36
C GLY A 281 -23.58 -0.78 19.91
N ASP A 282 -22.33 -0.43 19.57
CA ASP A 282 -21.93 -0.05 18.21
C ASP A 282 -21.42 -1.26 17.41
N TYR A 283 -21.32 -2.45 18.03
CA TYR A 283 -20.84 -3.66 17.37
C TYR A 283 -21.93 -4.31 16.51
N ASP A 284 -21.75 -4.27 15.20
CA ASP A 284 -22.66 -4.91 14.26
C ASP A 284 -22.30 -6.39 14.07
N LEU A 285 -23.15 -7.30 14.56
CA LEU A 285 -22.94 -8.76 14.46
C LEU A 285 -22.85 -9.27 13.01
N SER A 286 -23.35 -8.52 12.02
CA SER A 286 -23.24 -8.90 10.61
C SER A 286 -21.81 -8.85 10.07
N ILE A 287 -20.84 -8.33 10.85
CA ILE A 287 -19.42 -8.33 10.48
C ILE A 287 -18.81 -9.73 10.53
N GLU A 288 -19.32 -10.61 11.41
CA GLU A 288 -18.67 -11.87 11.75
C GLU A 288 -18.44 -12.81 10.56
N PRO A 289 -19.38 -13.00 9.62
CA PRO A 289 -19.13 -13.80 8.42
C PRO A 289 -17.95 -13.28 7.58
N LEU A 290 -17.65 -11.98 7.62
CA LEU A 290 -16.56 -11.36 6.86
C LEU A 290 -15.21 -11.51 7.54
N ILE A 291 -15.20 -11.59 8.88
CA ILE A 291 -13.97 -11.56 9.70
C ILE A 291 -13.68 -12.88 10.45
N ALA A 292 -14.54 -13.89 10.32
CA ALA A 292 -14.48 -15.15 11.06
C ALA A 292 -13.08 -15.78 11.02
N ASN A 293 -12.50 -15.86 9.81
CA ASN A 293 -11.19 -16.45 9.56
C ASN A 293 -10.05 -15.43 9.53
N GLN A 294 -10.30 -14.18 9.94
CA GLN A 294 -9.36 -13.06 9.87
C GLN A 294 -9.25 -12.36 11.23
N PRO A 295 -8.46 -12.90 12.19
CA PRO A 295 -8.36 -12.35 13.55
C PRO A 295 -7.97 -10.86 13.57
N ARG A 296 -7.08 -10.45 12.67
CA ARG A 296 -6.63 -9.05 12.55
C ARG A 296 -7.76 -8.12 12.11
N TRP A 297 -8.65 -8.56 11.23
CA TRP A 297 -9.79 -7.76 10.77
C TRP A 297 -10.75 -7.45 11.92
N ARG A 298 -10.94 -8.40 12.84
CA ARG A 298 -11.73 -8.17 14.06
C ARG A 298 -11.12 -7.08 14.94
N VAL A 299 -9.82 -7.14 15.17
CA VAL A 299 -9.09 -6.12 15.94
C VAL A 299 -9.21 -4.75 15.27
N GLN A 300 -9.05 -4.70 13.95
CA GLN A 300 -9.18 -3.48 13.17
C GLN A 300 -10.59 -2.89 13.22
N TYR A 301 -11.63 -3.70 13.07
CA TYR A 301 -13.02 -3.25 13.19
C TYR A 301 -13.26 -2.63 14.57
N LEU A 302 -12.80 -3.30 15.64
CA LEU A 302 -12.90 -2.81 17.02
C LEU A 302 -12.09 -1.54 17.27
N GLN A 303 -10.88 -1.42 16.69
CA GLN A 303 -10.08 -0.19 16.74
C GLN A 303 -10.81 0.95 16.02
N GLY A 304 -11.49 0.67 14.92
CA GLY A 304 -12.35 1.63 14.24
C GLY A 304 -13.49 2.12 15.13
N LEU A 305 -14.22 1.21 15.77
CA LEU A 305 -15.28 1.57 16.72
C LEU A 305 -14.71 2.41 17.89
N ALA A 306 -13.54 2.05 18.41
CA ALA A 306 -12.86 2.80 19.46
C ALA A 306 -12.45 4.21 19.03
N ALA A 307 -12.07 4.38 17.76
CA ALA A 307 -11.81 5.66 17.12
C ALA A 307 -13.08 6.42 16.70
N ARG A 308 -14.28 5.88 17.04
CA ARG A 308 -15.60 6.47 16.78
C ARG A 308 -15.99 6.58 15.30
N TYR A 309 -15.51 5.66 14.45
CA TYR A 309 -16.11 5.52 13.12
C TYR A 309 -17.51 4.91 13.21
N GLU A 310 -18.37 5.28 12.28
CA GLU A 310 -19.72 4.73 12.15
C GLU A 310 -19.63 3.26 11.72
N PRO A 311 -20.39 2.35 12.35
CA PRO A 311 -20.35 0.93 12.03
C PRO A 311 -20.62 0.61 10.55
N ALA A 312 -21.57 1.34 9.93
CA ALA A 312 -21.90 1.19 8.52
C ALA A 312 -20.72 1.55 7.59
N PHE A 313 -19.96 2.60 7.94
CA PHE A 313 -18.77 2.99 7.18
C PHE A 313 -17.68 1.92 7.25
N LEU A 314 -17.39 1.42 8.46
CA LEU A 314 -16.43 0.32 8.65
C LEU A 314 -16.86 -0.93 7.88
N MET A 315 -18.13 -1.31 8.00
CA MET A 315 -18.70 -2.48 7.33
C MET A 315 -18.50 -2.43 5.81
N SER A 316 -18.75 -1.29 5.18
CA SER A 316 -18.52 -1.13 3.74
C SER A 316 -17.07 -1.40 3.34
N GLY A 317 -16.10 -0.93 4.14
CA GLY A 317 -14.68 -1.19 3.91
C GLY A 317 -14.31 -2.66 4.02
N PHE A 318 -14.84 -3.36 5.03
CA PHE A 318 -14.62 -4.81 5.19
C PHE A 318 -15.28 -5.63 4.09
N ARG A 319 -16.45 -5.25 3.58
CA ARG A 319 -17.09 -5.94 2.44
C ARG A 319 -16.30 -5.72 1.14
N LEU A 320 -15.83 -4.48 0.90
CA LEU A 320 -14.95 -4.16 -0.22
C LEU A 320 -13.62 -4.90 -0.17
N LEU A 321 -13.15 -5.30 1.02
CA LEU A 321 -11.97 -6.14 1.12
C LEU A 321 -12.31 -7.62 1.02
N ALA A 322 -13.38 -8.09 1.65
CA ALA A 322 -13.78 -9.50 1.58
C ALA A 322 -13.98 -9.98 0.14
N ALA A 323 -14.50 -9.12 -0.74
CA ALA A 323 -14.74 -9.50 -2.13
C ALA A 323 -13.52 -9.38 -3.07
N TRP A 324 -12.39 -8.78 -2.64
CA TRP A 324 -11.19 -8.66 -3.50
C TRP A 324 -9.84 -8.90 -2.81
N SER A 325 -9.81 -9.17 -1.51
CA SER A 325 -8.56 -9.41 -0.79
C SER A 325 -8.00 -10.76 -1.19
N ARG A 326 -6.80 -10.74 -1.77
CA ARG A 326 -5.92 -11.91 -1.74
C ARG A 326 -5.35 -12.05 -0.32
N PRO A 327 -5.24 -13.26 0.25
CA PRO A 327 -4.80 -13.48 1.63
C PRO A 327 -3.37 -12.97 1.95
N ASP A 328 -2.58 -12.63 0.94
CA ASP A 328 -1.15 -12.34 1.04
C ASP A 328 -0.79 -10.85 1.23
N ARG A 329 -1.74 -9.91 1.07
CA ARG A 329 -1.52 -8.46 1.21
C ARG A 329 -2.23 -7.89 2.44
N GLU A 330 -1.81 -8.33 3.63
CA GLU A 330 -2.49 -8.07 4.93
C GLU A 330 -2.34 -6.65 5.52
N SER A 331 -1.64 -5.70 4.88
CA SER A 331 -1.45 -4.37 5.44
C SER A 331 -2.57 -3.40 5.03
N TRP A 332 -3.47 -3.11 5.97
CA TRP A 332 -4.34 -1.95 5.89
C TRP A 332 -3.49 -0.68 5.96
N LEU A 333 -3.26 -0.07 4.81
CA LEU A 333 -2.54 1.18 4.68
C LEU A 333 -3.49 2.33 5.06
N GLN A 334 -3.61 2.53 6.37
CA GLN A 334 -4.13 3.72 7.06
C GLN A 334 -5.66 3.88 7.14
N TRP A 335 -6.13 4.18 8.36
CA TRP A 335 -7.52 4.59 8.60
C TRP A 335 -7.77 6.00 8.05
N PRO A 336 -8.96 6.28 7.50
CA PRO A 336 -9.36 7.64 7.13
C PRO A 336 -9.51 8.52 8.36
N MET A 337 -9.68 9.83 8.23
CA MET A 337 -9.80 10.73 9.38
C MET A 337 -11.16 10.65 10.09
N LYS A 338 -12.22 10.30 9.36
CA LYS A 338 -13.59 10.19 9.88
C LYS A 338 -14.42 9.26 8.99
N SER A 339 -15.67 9.04 9.38
CA SER A 339 -16.65 8.34 8.55
C SER A 339 -17.21 9.27 7.47
N GLY A 340 -17.59 8.70 6.34
CA GLY A 340 -18.27 9.40 5.26
C GLY A 340 -19.22 8.45 4.50
N PRO A 341 -20.13 9.00 3.68
CA PRO A 341 -20.99 8.16 2.85
C PRO A 341 -20.16 7.37 1.84
N VAL A 342 -20.38 6.06 1.76
CA VAL A 342 -19.71 5.16 0.81
C VAL A 342 -20.78 4.57 -0.11
N PRO A 343 -20.69 4.77 -1.44
CA PRO A 343 -21.58 4.10 -2.38
C PRO A 343 -21.08 2.67 -2.60
N GLU A 344 -21.29 1.82 -1.60
CA GLU A 344 -20.73 0.46 -1.54
C GLU A 344 -21.03 -0.33 -2.81
N GLU A 345 -22.31 -0.47 -3.18
CA GLU A 345 -22.73 -1.19 -4.39
C GLU A 345 -22.05 -0.69 -5.67
N CYS A 346 -21.87 0.64 -5.79
CA CYS A 346 -21.20 1.26 -6.93
C CYS A 346 -19.72 0.86 -7.00
N LEU A 347 -19.03 0.83 -5.85
CA LEU A 347 -17.64 0.39 -5.77
C LEU A 347 -17.49 -1.12 -6.02
N LEU A 348 -18.45 -1.94 -5.56
CA LEU A 348 -18.46 -3.37 -5.85
C LEU A 348 -18.58 -3.63 -7.36
N GLN A 349 -19.53 -2.96 -8.01
CA GLN A 349 -19.75 -3.07 -9.46
C GLN A 349 -18.55 -2.55 -10.26
N LEU A 350 -17.93 -1.45 -9.81
CA LEU A 350 -16.69 -0.94 -10.41
C LEU A 350 -15.56 -1.98 -10.31
N GLY A 351 -15.42 -2.64 -9.16
CA GLY A 351 -14.44 -3.72 -8.98
C GLY A 351 -14.62 -4.85 -10.00
N LEU A 352 -15.86 -5.33 -10.17
CA LEU A 352 -16.18 -6.38 -11.15
C LEU A 352 -15.96 -5.93 -12.59
N HIS A 353 -16.27 -4.67 -12.91
CA HIS A 353 -16.08 -4.10 -14.25
C HIS A 353 -14.60 -3.98 -14.65
N LEU A 354 -13.71 -3.79 -13.68
CA LEU A 354 -12.27 -3.63 -13.91
C LEU A 354 -11.46 -4.93 -13.77
N GLU A 355 -12.01 -5.97 -13.16
CA GLU A 355 -11.30 -7.22 -12.81
C GLU A 355 -10.55 -7.89 -14.00
N PRO A 356 -11.11 -7.97 -15.23
CA PRO A 356 -10.43 -8.65 -16.34
C PRO A 356 -9.09 -7.99 -16.75
N GLU A 357 -8.99 -6.67 -16.61
CA GLU A 357 -7.81 -5.89 -17.02
C GLU A 357 -6.91 -5.54 -15.84
N HIS A 358 -7.48 -5.43 -14.63
CA HIS A 358 -6.81 -4.93 -13.44
C HIS A 358 -7.20 -5.74 -12.19
N PRO A 359 -6.64 -6.95 -11.99
CA PRO A 359 -7.01 -7.83 -10.87
C PRO A 359 -6.58 -7.28 -9.49
N GLU A 360 -5.80 -6.19 -9.46
CA GLU A 360 -5.36 -5.56 -8.21
C GLU A 360 -6.39 -4.54 -7.70
N ALA A 361 -7.29 -4.97 -6.81
CA ALA A 361 -8.35 -4.13 -6.26
C ALA A 361 -7.92 -3.14 -5.16
N PHE A 362 -6.62 -2.87 -5.00
CA PHE A 362 -6.12 -1.92 -3.99
C PHE A 362 -6.72 -0.51 -4.16
N PHE A 363 -7.14 -0.16 -5.38
CA PHE A 363 -7.81 1.11 -5.65
C PHE A 363 -9.16 1.24 -4.93
N LEU A 364 -9.94 0.16 -4.73
CA LEU A 364 -11.24 0.22 -4.06
C LEU A 364 -11.08 0.65 -2.59
N HIS A 365 -10.07 0.10 -1.91
CA HIS A 365 -9.73 0.54 -0.57
C HIS A 365 -9.32 2.01 -0.55
N THR A 366 -8.50 2.45 -1.51
CA THR A 366 -8.09 3.86 -1.60
C THR A 366 -9.31 4.79 -1.78
N LEU A 367 -10.26 4.42 -2.65
CA LEU A 367 -11.50 5.18 -2.85
C LEU A 367 -12.37 5.21 -1.59
N TRP A 368 -12.49 4.08 -0.87
CA TRP A 368 -13.17 4.01 0.42
C TRP A 368 -12.52 4.93 1.46
N THR A 369 -11.19 4.94 1.54
CA THR A 369 -10.48 5.82 2.49
C THR A 369 -10.69 7.29 2.12
N LEU A 370 -10.70 7.63 0.84
CA LEU A 370 -11.04 8.98 0.36
C LEU A 370 -12.50 9.39 0.70
N CYS A 371 -13.47 8.46 0.76
CA CYS A 371 -14.83 8.76 1.22
C CYS A 371 -14.87 9.28 2.67
N GLY A 372 -13.99 8.76 3.54
CA GLY A 372 -13.86 9.24 4.92
C GLY A 372 -13.07 10.55 5.02
N ASP A 373 -12.05 10.74 4.19
CA ASP A 373 -11.16 11.89 4.24
C ASP A 373 -11.73 13.16 3.59
N LEU A 374 -12.52 13.01 2.52
CA LEU A 374 -12.92 14.09 1.63
C LEU A 374 -14.45 14.30 1.62
N PRO A 375 -14.94 15.48 2.04
CA PRO A 375 -16.38 15.76 2.09
C PRO A 375 -17.05 15.66 0.71
N GLY A 376 -18.08 14.83 0.61
CA GLY A 376 -18.87 14.60 -0.60
C GLY A 376 -18.20 13.76 -1.68
N PHE A 377 -17.09 13.09 -1.35
CA PHE A 377 -16.40 12.21 -2.30
C PHE A 377 -17.25 10.98 -2.67
N GLY A 378 -17.96 10.39 -1.71
CA GLY A 378 -18.89 9.29 -1.97
C GLY A 378 -20.04 9.67 -2.89
N GLU A 379 -20.58 10.89 -2.77
CA GLU A 379 -21.62 11.39 -3.69
C GLU A 379 -21.09 11.57 -5.12
N LEU A 380 -19.85 12.04 -5.26
CA LEU A 380 -19.19 12.14 -6.57
C LEU A 380 -19.03 10.74 -7.18
N LEU A 381 -18.51 9.77 -6.41
CA LEU A 381 -18.35 8.39 -6.87
C LEU A 381 -19.67 7.78 -7.35
N ALA A 382 -20.75 7.98 -6.60
CA ALA A 382 -22.08 7.52 -6.95
C ALA A 382 -22.65 8.18 -8.21
N SER A 383 -22.21 9.40 -8.52
CA SER A 383 -22.66 10.15 -9.70
C SER A 383 -21.95 9.76 -11.00
N ILE A 384 -20.85 9.01 -10.92
CA ILE A 384 -20.09 8.58 -12.10
C ILE A 384 -20.79 7.35 -12.72
N PRO A 385 -21.13 7.39 -14.03
CA PRO A 385 -21.77 6.26 -14.70
C PRO A 385 -20.72 5.21 -15.09
N TRP A 386 -20.11 4.53 -14.09
CA TRP A 386 -18.98 3.62 -14.31
C TRP A 386 -19.23 2.56 -15.36
N MET A 387 -20.43 1.98 -15.38
CA MET A 387 -20.81 0.92 -16.32
C MET A 387 -21.05 1.43 -17.76
N GLU A 388 -21.18 2.75 -17.96
CA GLU A 388 -21.25 3.36 -19.30
C GLU A 388 -19.84 3.61 -19.89
N LEU A 389 -18.79 3.55 -19.06
CA LEU A 389 -17.41 3.75 -19.49
C LEU A 389 -16.77 2.40 -19.85
N ALA A 390 -15.93 2.38 -20.89
CA ALA A 390 -15.08 1.22 -21.15
C ALA A 390 -14.15 0.97 -19.93
N PRO A 391 -13.79 -0.29 -19.61
CA PRO A 391 -12.97 -0.63 -18.44
C PRO A 391 -11.69 0.21 -18.33
N ALA A 392 -10.90 0.31 -19.40
CA ALA A 392 -9.71 1.17 -19.44
C ALA A 392 -9.97 2.64 -19.07
N VAL A 393 -11.09 3.22 -19.54
CA VAL A 393 -11.48 4.61 -19.27
C VAL A 393 -11.93 4.76 -17.81
N ALA A 394 -12.71 3.80 -17.30
CA ALA A 394 -13.11 3.78 -15.90
C ALA A 394 -11.87 3.69 -14.98
N TYR A 395 -10.90 2.84 -15.33
CA TYR A 395 -9.64 2.76 -14.63
C TYR A 395 -8.85 4.07 -14.66
N ASP A 396 -8.80 4.77 -15.80
CA ASP A 396 -8.14 6.07 -15.91
C ASP A 396 -8.80 7.13 -15.01
N VAL A 397 -10.13 7.12 -14.89
CA VAL A 397 -10.87 8.00 -13.96
C VAL A 397 -10.59 7.61 -12.51
N VAL A 398 -10.50 6.32 -12.20
CA VAL A 398 -10.06 5.85 -10.89
C VAL A 398 -8.63 6.31 -10.59
N ALA A 399 -7.70 6.17 -11.54
CA ALA A 399 -6.32 6.60 -11.40
C ALA A 399 -6.20 8.11 -11.16
N LEU A 400 -7.01 8.91 -11.87
CA LEU A 400 -7.18 10.34 -11.62
C LEU A 400 -7.60 10.59 -10.17
N LEU A 401 -8.70 9.97 -9.70
CA LEU A 401 -9.19 10.18 -8.33
C LEU A 401 -8.22 9.65 -7.27
N ARG A 402 -7.53 8.54 -7.54
CA ARG A 402 -6.53 7.93 -6.66
C ARG A 402 -5.33 8.85 -6.44
N ALA A 403 -5.00 9.72 -7.40
CA ALA A 403 -3.94 10.72 -7.23
C ALA A 403 -4.23 11.75 -6.11
N LEU A 404 -5.46 11.78 -5.56
CA LEU A 404 -5.78 12.55 -4.35
C LEU A 404 -5.27 11.88 -3.06
N TRP A 405 -4.96 10.58 -3.13
CA TRP A 405 -4.46 9.80 -2.02
C TRP A 405 -2.94 9.71 -2.07
N ASP A 406 -2.31 10.35 -1.09
CA ASP A 406 -0.89 10.18 -0.76
C ASP A 406 -0.77 10.25 0.76
N SER A 407 -0.21 9.19 1.35
CA SER A 407 -0.04 9.07 2.80
C SER A 407 0.96 10.07 3.38
N GLU A 408 1.84 10.64 2.56
CA GLU A 408 2.85 11.62 2.97
C GLU A 408 2.29 13.06 2.91
N VAL A 409 1.15 13.26 2.26
CA VAL A 409 0.56 14.58 2.04
C VAL A 409 -0.39 14.96 3.17
N GLU A 410 -0.14 16.11 3.79
CA GLU A 410 -0.99 16.67 4.83
C GLU A 410 -2.46 16.78 4.38
N HIS A 411 -3.40 16.42 5.26
CA HIS A 411 -4.84 16.45 4.97
C HIS A 411 -5.35 17.79 4.44
N LYS A 412 -4.83 18.91 4.95
CA LYS A 412 -5.18 20.26 4.47
C LYS A 412 -4.83 20.45 2.99
N VAL A 413 -3.72 19.86 2.55
CA VAL A 413 -3.30 19.89 1.14
C VAL A 413 -4.24 19.01 0.30
N ARG A 414 -4.60 17.81 0.78
CA ARG A 414 -5.59 16.93 0.12
C ARG A 414 -6.97 17.58 -0.01
N LEU A 415 -7.43 18.35 0.97
CA LEU A 415 -8.68 19.12 0.86
C LEU A 415 -8.63 20.19 -0.23
N ARG A 416 -7.49 20.87 -0.41
CA ARG A 416 -7.31 21.82 -1.52
C ARG A 416 -7.37 21.10 -2.86
N TRP A 417 -6.69 19.96 -2.98
CA TRP A 417 -6.71 19.12 -4.17
C TRP A 417 -8.10 18.63 -4.51
N TRP A 418 -8.81 18.15 -3.51
CA TRP A 418 -10.19 17.72 -3.63
C TRP A 418 -11.10 18.84 -4.15
N SER A 419 -10.88 20.07 -3.66
CA SER A 419 -11.65 21.22 -4.12
C SER A 419 -11.53 21.47 -5.62
N VAL A 420 -10.37 21.16 -6.22
CA VAL A 420 -10.12 21.23 -7.67
C VAL A 420 -10.77 20.03 -8.36
N ALA A 421 -10.48 18.81 -7.91
CA ALA A 421 -11.02 17.58 -8.50
C ALA A 421 -12.55 17.58 -8.58
N ARG A 422 -13.23 18.01 -7.50
CA ARG A 422 -14.70 18.12 -7.46
C ARG A 422 -15.28 19.08 -8.52
N ARG A 423 -14.51 20.07 -8.98
CA ARG A 423 -14.92 21.00 -10.05
C ARG A 423 -14.58 20.47 -11.44
N VAL A 424 -13.55 19.65 -11.57
CA VAL A 424 -13.03 19.13 -12.84
C VAL A 424 -13.73 17.86 -13.28
N VAL A 425 -14.03 16.95 -12.34
CA VAL A 425 -14.55 15.62 -12.68
C VAL A 425 -15.95 15.68 -13.32
N PRO A 426 -16.95 16.40 -12.78
CA PRO A 426 -18.27 16.46 -13.41
C PRO A 426 -18.27 16.95 -14.87
N PRO A 427 -17.61 18.06 -15.25
CA PRO A 427 -17.56 18.48 -16.64
C PRO A 427 -16.70 17.55 -17.52
N LEU A 428 -15.65 16.91 -16.96
CA LEU A 428 -14.93 15.85 -17.68
C LEU A 428 -15.86 14.70 -18.07
N LEU A 429 -16.70 14.19 -17.15
CA LEU A 429 -17.66 13.12 -17.45
C LEU A 429 -18.65 13.51 -18.55
N GLN A 430 -19.12 14.76 -18.54
CA GLN A 430 -19.98 15.28 -19.61
C GLN A 430 -19.26 15.31 -20.96
N GLN A 431 -17.96 15.61 -20.97
CA GLN A 431 -17.16 15.60 -22.17
C GLN A 431 -16.86 14.18 -22.67
N LEU A 432 -16.59 13.22 -21.77
CA LEU A 432 -16.36 11.82 -22.14
C LEU A 432 -17.54 11.24 -22.92
N ARG A 433 -18.78 11.60 -22.55
CA ARG A 433 -20.00 11.21 -23.29
C ARG A 433 -20.05 11.70 -24.75
N ARG A 434 -19.32 12.79 -25.06
CA ARG A 434 -19.23 13.35 -26.42
C ARG A 434 -17.95 12.93 -27.14
N THR A 435 -16.99 12.36 -26.42
CA THR A 435 -15.68 11.95 -26.93
C THR A 435 -15.81 10.54 -27.52
N PRO A 436 -15.28 10.29 -28.73
CA PRO A 436 -15.22 8.93 -29.29
C PRO A 436 -14.60 7.94 -28.29
N ALA A 437 -15.17 6.73 -28.18
CA ALA A 437 -14.73 5.74 -27.18
C ALA A 437 -13.22 5.46 -27.24
N SER A 438 -12.65 5.37 -28.44
CA SER A 438 -11.22 5.19 -28.72
C SER A 438 -10.32 6.31 -28.18
N HIS A 439 -10.87 7.49 -27.87
CA HIS A 439 -10.12 8.68 -27.42
C HIS A 439 -10.47 9.10 -25.98
N GLN A 440 -11.37 8.39 -25.30
CA GLN A 440 -11.81 8.74 -23.95
C GLN A 440 -10.67 8.66 -22.93
N SER A 441 -9.86 7.59 -22.94
CA SER A 441 -8.68 7.46 -22.07
C SER A 441 -7.73 8.65 -22.20
N ARG A 442 -7.44 9.04 -23.46
CA ARG A 442 -6.63 10.22 -23.74
C ARG A 442 -7.22 11.51 -23.19
N CYS A 443 -8.54 11.67 -23.25
CA CYS A 443 -9.21 12.82 -22.65
C CYS A 443 -8.99 12.86 -21.14
N VAL A 444 -9.13 11.72 -20.44
CA VAL A 444 -8.88 11.62 -19.00
C VAL A 444 -7.42 11.93 -18.68
N HIS A 445 -6.46 11.33 -19.39
CA HIS A 445 -5.02 11.57 -19.19
C HIS A 445 -4.63 13.02 -19.40
N MET A 446 -5.17 13.69 -20.44
CA MET A 446 -4.81 15.09 -20.67
C MET A 446 -5.36 16.02 -19.59
N VAL A 447 -6.58 15.79 -19.12
CA VAL A 447 -7.13 16.52 -17.97
C VAL A 447 -6.33 16.21 -16.70
N HIS A 448 -5.97 14.94 -16.49
CA HIS A 448 -5.16 14.50 -15.37
C HIS A 448 -3.83 15.25 -15.32
N ARG A 449 -3.05 15.27 -16.42
CA ARG A 449 -1.74 15.95 -16.45
C ARG A 449 -1.82 17.46 -16.35
N ALA A 450 -2.89 18.07 -16.83
CA ALA A 450 -3.12 19.50 -16.67
C ALA A 450 -3.47 19.84 -15.21
N ALA A 451 -4.19 18.95 -14.52
CA ALA A 451 -4.65 19.13 -13.15
C ALA A 451 -3.60 18.74 -12.10
N ALA A 452 -2.92 17.62 -12.29
CA ALA A 452 -1.95 17.02 -11.38
C ALA A 452 -0.50 17.31 -11.84
N SER A 453 0.31 17.84 -10.94
CA SER A 453 1.76 17.99 -11.15
C SER A 453 2.52 16.70 -10.85
N ASP A 454 3.84 16.70 -11.05
CA ASP A 454 4.72 15.62 -10.60
C ASP A 454 5.73 16.16 -9.57
N PRO A 455 5.79 15.65 -8.32
CA PRO A 455 4.73 14.90 -7.61
C PRO A 455 3.49 15.78 -7.42
N PRO A 456 2.27 15.21 -7.36
CA PRO A 456 1.02 15.97 -7.51
C PRO A 456 0.96 17.07 -6.48
N PRO A 457 0.79 18.32 -6.92
CA PRO A 457 -0.45 18.94 -6.45
C PRO A 457 -1.48 19.04 -7.57
N TRP A 458 -2.71 18.74 -7.19
CA TRP A 458 -3.90 19.25 -7.85
C TRP A 458 -3.99 20.76 -7.60
N ASP A 459 -3.26 21.52 -8.40
CA ASP A 459 -3.12 22.97 -8.30
C ASP A 459 -3.48 23.62 -9.63
N MET A 460 -4.68 23.31 -10.10
CA MET A 460 -5.25 23.94 -11.30
C MET A 460 -6.20 25.06 -10.89
N PRO A 461 -5.85 26.32 -11.17
CA PRO A 461 -6.76 27.45 -11.05
C PRO A 461 -8.07 27.24 -11.82
N GLU A 462 -9.19 27.72 -11.28
CA GLU A 462 -10.53 27.52 -11.86
C GLU A 462 -10.64 28.01 -13.30
N ASP A 463 -9.98 29.13 -13.62
CA ASP A 463 -9.99 29.74 -14.96
C ASP A 463 -9.29 28.86 -16.02
N ARG A 464 -8.50 27.86 -15.60
CA ARG A 464 -7.85 26.91 -16.51
C ARG A 464 -8.75 25.75 -16.89
N ILE A 465 -9.71 25.35 -16.05
CA ILE A 465 -10.57 24.18 -16.29
C ILE A 465 -11.27 24.27 -17.66
N PRO A 466 -11.95 25.39 -18.02
CA PRO A 466 -12.63 25.47 -19.31
C PRO A 466 -11.66 25.43 -20.50
N THR A 467 -10.44 25.94 -20.32
CA THR A 467 -9.42 25.95 -21.37
C THR A 467 -8.91 24.54 -21.64
N VAL A 468 -8.59 23.78 -20.58
CA VAL A 468 -8.11 22.40 -20.69
C VAL A 468 -9.19 21.51 -21.31
N LEU A 469 -10.43 21.61 -20.83
CA LEU A 469 -11.54 20.83 -21.37
C LEU A 469 -11.79 21.14 -22.85
N ALA A 470 -11.90 22.42 -23.22
CA ALA A 470 -12.10 22.81 -24.61
C ALA A 470 -10.93 22.40 -25.53
N PHE A 471 -9.69 22.41 -25.03
CA PHE A 471 -8.55 21.90 -25.79
C PHE A 471 -8.61 20.37 -25.93
N SER A 472 -8.99 19.65 -24.86
CA SER A 472 -9.15 18.20 -24.86
C SER A 472 -10.23 17.71 -25.82
N GLU A 473 -11.39 18.36 -25.86
CA GLU A 473 -12.47 18.05 -26.78
C GLU A 473 -12.01 18.11 -28.24
N ARG A 474 -11.08 19.02 -28.54
CA ARG A 474 -10.56 19.21 -29.88
C ARG A 474 -9.53 18.16 -30.30
N VAL A 475 -8.65 17.72 -29.39
CA VAL A 475 -7.53 16.80 -29.70
C VAL A 475 -7.82 15.34 -29.34
N CYS A 476 -8.91 15.05 -28.65
CA CYS A 476 -9.34 13.68 -28.30
C CYS A 476 -10.37 13.17 -29.31
N ARG A 477 -10.05 13.28 -30.61
CA ARG A 477 -10.88 12.80 -31.72
C ARG A 477 -10.01 12.56 -32.96
N PRO A 478 -10.46 11.76 -33.94
CA PRO A 478 -9.78 11.67 -35.23
C PRO A 478 -9.58 13.06 -35.86
N PRO A 479 -8.45 13.32 -36.55
CA PRO A 479 -7.38 12.37 -36.92
C PRO A 479 -6.22 12.25 -35.91
N PHE A 480 -6.37 12.76 -34.68
CA PHE A 480 -5.35 12.61 -33.64
C PHE A 480 -5.25 11.14 -33.17
N GLN A 481 -4.07 10.76 -32.69
CA GLN A 481 -3.83 9.40 -32.18
C GLN A 481 -4.72 9.04 -30.98
N GLU A 482 -5.02 7.76 -30.79
CA GLU A 482 -5.80 7.29 -29.63
C GLU A 482 -4.99 7.38 -28.33
N SER A 483 -3.68 7.06 -28.38
CA SER A 483 -2.77 7.13 -27.25
C SER A 483 -2.44 8.56 -26.84
N ASP A 484 -2.39 8.84 -25.54
CA ASP A 484 -2.07 10.18 -25.02
C ASP A 484 -0.57 10.47 -24.94
N ARG A 485 0.00 10.84 -26.08
CA ARG A 485 1.41 11.27 -26.19
C ARG A 485 1.55 12.78 -26.29
N LEU A 486 0.49 13.46 -26.69
CA LEU A 486 0.49 14.90 -26.91
C LEU A 486 0.34 15.68 -25.60
N SER A 487 -0.40 15.16 -24.62
CA SER A 487 -0.65 15.87 -23.37
C SER A 487 0.64 16.22 -22.64
N TYR A 488 1.57 15.28 -22.51
CA TYR A 488 2.83 15.49 -21.80
C TYR A 488 3.63 16.63 -22.42
N ALA A 489 3.73 16.62 -23.76
CA ALA A 489 4.41 17.66 -24.52
C ALA A 489 3.78 19.05 -24.37
N LEU A 490 2.45 19.13 -24.30
CA LEU A 490 1.72 20.41 -24.22
C LEU A 490 1.38 20.87 -22.79
N THR A 491 1.60 20.02 -21.79
CA THR A 491 1.32 20.32 -20.38
C THR A 491 1.94 21.66 -19.92
N PRO A 492 3.20 22.00 -20.26
CA PRO A 492 3.77 23.29 -19.88
C PRO A 492 2.99 24.51 -20.42
N LEU A 493 2.42 24.42 -21.62
CA LEU A 493 1.59 25.49 -22.20
C LEU A 493 0.19 25.52 -21.57
N LEU A 494 -0.42 24.35 -21.34
CA LEU A 494 -1.73 24.24 -20.69
C LEU A 494 -1.70 24.78 -19.25
N ARG A 495 -0.58 24.61 -18.56
CA ARG A 495 -0.36 25.05 -17.19
C ARG A 495 0.26 26.45 -17.09
N HIS A 496 0.51 27.12 -18.22
CA HIS A 496 1.09 28.46 -18.24
C HIS A 496 0.20 29.45 -17.46
N PRO A 497 0.76 30.34 -16.62
CA PRO A 497 -0.04 31.25 -15.80
C PRO A 497 -0.85 32.26 -16.62
N GLU A 498 -0.31 32.74 -17.74
CA GLU A 498 -0.96 33.74 -18.58
C GLU A 498 -2.13 33.15 -19.40
N PRO A 499 -3.35 33.70 -19.29
CA PRO A 499 -4.50 33.25 -20.07
C PRO A 499 -4.31 33.38 -21.58
N GLU A 500 -3.59 34.42 -22.03
CA GLU A 500 -3.34 34.68 -23.46
C GLU A 500 -2.56 33.54 -24.13
N VAL A 501 -1.55 32.99 -23.45
CA VAL A 501 -0.77 31.83 -23.92
C VAL A 501 -1.69 30.62 -24.11
N ARG A 502 -2.57 30.36 -23.14
CA ARG A 502 -3.51 29.24 -23.19
C ARG A 502 -4.59 29.43 -24.26
N GLN A 503 -5.08 30.66 -24.44
CA GLN A 503 -6.04 30.99 -25.51
C GLN A 503 -5.41 30.85 -26.89
N ARG A 504 -4.15 31.30 -27.06
CA ARG A 504 -3.43 31.13 -28.32
C ARG A 504 -3.16 29.66 -28.64
N LEU A 505 -2.81 28.83 -27.64
CA LEU A 505 -2.72 27.37 -27.82
C LEU A 505 -4.02 26.77 -28.38
N ARG A 506 -5.18 27.22 -27.89
CA ARG A 506 -6.49 26.77 -28.42
C ARG A 506 -6.71 27.18 -29.88
N GLY A 507 -6.09 28.26 -30.33
CA GLY A 507 -6.19 28.79 -31.70
C GLY A 507 -5.22 28.17 -32.72
N ILE A 508 -4.22 27.39 -32.29
CA ILE A 508 -3.25 26.72 -33.18
C ILE A 508 -4.00 25.85 -34.18
N SER A 509 -3.61 25.80 -35.46
CA SER A 509 -4.30 24.97 -36.45
C SER A 509 -4.23 23.46 -36.15
N GLU A 510 -5.22 22.68 -36.59
CA GLU A 510 -5.22 21.22 -36.40
C GLU A 510 -4.05 20.56 -37.14
N HIS A 511 -3.75 21.05 -38.35
CA HIS A 511 -2.61 20.62 -39.14
C HIS A 511 -1.28 20.75 -38.38
N SER A 512 -1.07 21.89 -37.72
CA SER A 512 0.14 22.14 -36.93
C SER A 512 0.24 21.20 -35.72
N LEU A 513 -0.86 20.96 -35.01
CA LEU A 513 -0.89 20.04 -33.87
C LEU A 513 -0.63 18.60 -34.28
N LEU A 514 -1.20 18.13 -35.40
CA LEU A 514 -0.94 16.80 -35.94
C LEU A 514 0.53 16.63 -36.35
N ALA A 515 1.11 17.66 -36.97
CA ALA A 515 2.52 17.65 -37.33
C ALA A 515 3.44 17.61 -36.09
N PHE A 516 3.04 18.27 -35.00
CA PHE A 516 3.76 18.21 -33.73
C PHE A 516 3.58 16.85 -33.04
N GLU A 517 2.38 16.29 -33.04
CA GLU A 517 2.08 14.96 -32.47
C GLU A 517 2.91 13.85 -33.12
N ARG A 518 3.23 13.95 -34.42
CA ARG A 518 4.16 13.01 -35.09
C ARG A 518 5.55 12.99 -34.47
N CYS A 519 5.99 14.06 -33.81
CA CYS A 519 7.26 14.07 -33.07
C CYS A 519 7.17 13.33 -31.73
N CYS A 520 5.96 13.08 -31.25
CA CYS A 520 5.63 12.32 -30.06
C CYS A 520 5.14 10.91 -30.42
N ALA A 521 5.65 10.29 -31.50
CA ALA A 521 5.13 9.01 -32.02
C ALA A 521 5.33 7.81 -31.06
N HIS A 522 6.15 7.95 -30.03
CA HIS A 522 6.37 6.95 -28.99
C HIS A 522 6.40 7.63 -27.62
N ASP A 523 6.03 6.90 -26.57
CA ASP A 523 5.91 7.46 -25.21
C ASP A 523 7.25 8.01 -24.71
N SER A 524 8.36 7.31 -24.99
CA SER A 524 9.70 7.77 -24.62
C SER A 524 10.09 9.10 -25.29
N LEU A 525 9.69 9.29 -26.56
CA LEU A 525 9.90 10.53 -27.29
C LEU A 525 8.99 11.65 -26.80
N ALA A 526 7.72 11.33 -26.51
CA ALA A 526 6.78 12.26 -25.93
C ALA A 526 7.30 12.83 -24.60
N VAL A 527 7.90 11.98 -23.76
CA VAL A 527 8.56 12.39 -22.52
C VAL A 527 9.72 13.36 -22.81
N LEU A 528 10.63 13.04 -23.73
CA LEU A 528 11.72 13.95 -24.09
C LEU A 528 11.22 15.31 -24.61
N VAL A 529 10.19 15.30 -25.46
CA VAL A 529 9.56 16.52 -25.97
C VAL A 529 8.96 17.33 -24.81
N GLY A 530 8.24 16.69 -23.89
CA GLY A 530 7.66 17.38 -22.72
C GLY A 530 8.70 17.94 -21.76
N GLU A 531 9.81 17.24 -21.51
CA GLU A 531 10.94 17.77 -20.73
C GLU A 531 11.55 19.00 -21.40
N GLY A 532 11.75 18.95 -22.73
CA GLY A 532 12.20 20.11 -23.49
C GLY A 532 11.23 21.29 -23.41
N MET A 533 9.93 21.02 -23.55
CA MET A 533 8.87 22.03 -23.43
C MET A 533 8.83 22.63 -22.01
N ALA A 534 9.00 21.81 -20.97
CA ALA A 534 9.05 22.25 -19.58
C ALA A 534 10.27 23.14 -19.28
N LEU A 535 11.34 23.02 -20.07
CA LEU A 535 12.50 23.90 -20.02
C LEU A 535 12.31 25.18 -20.84
N LEU A 536 11.73 25.13 -22.04
CA LEU A 536 11.64 26.31 -22.92
C LEU A 536 10.44 27.21 -22.61
N VAL A 537 9.27 26.64 -22.32
CA VAL A 537 8.02 27.41 -22.14
C VAL A 537 8.11 28.47 -21.04
N PRO A 538 8.70 28.22 -19.86
CA PRO A 538 8.85 29.26 -18.82
C PRO A 538 9.73 30.45 -19.24
N HIS A 539 10.59 30.28 -20.26
CA HIS A 539 11.48 31.32 -20.75
C HIS A 539 10.89 32.10 -21.93
N ASP A 540 10.20 31.43 -22.86
CA ASP A 540 9.68 32.06 -24.07
C ASP A 540 8.46 31.30 -24.66
N ALA A 541 7.33 31.34 -23.95
CA ALA A 541 6.08 30.71 -24.41
C ALA A 541 5.60 31.27 -25.76
N LYS A 542 5.88 32.54 -26.05
CA LYS A 542 5.52 33.18 -27.32
C LYS A 542 6.26 32.55 -28.50
N LEU A 543 7.58 32.37 -28.39
CA LEU A 543 8.38 31.65 -29.38
C LEU A 543 7.87 30.23 -29.60
N VAL A 544 7.52 29.51 -28.51
CA VAL A 544 7.00 28.15 -28.61
C VAL A 544 5.69 28.12 -29.38
N LEU A 545 4.75 29.02 -29.09
CA LEU A 545 3.47 29.09 -29.80
C LEU A 545 3.65 29.46 -31.29
N GLU A 546 4.51 30.44 -31.59
CA GLU A 546 4.85 30.80 -32.98
C GLU A 546 5.51 29.64 -33.73
N ALA A 547 6.41 28.92 -33.07
CA ALA A 547 7.06 27.74 -33.61
C ALA A 547 6.08 26.60 -33.82
N LEU A 548 5.14 26.40 -32.90
CA LEU A 548 4.11 25.36 -33.03
C LEU A 548 3.20 25.67 -34.22
N GLU A 549 2.83 26.93 -34.44
CA GLU A 549 2.02 27.34 -35.61
C GLU A 549 2.77 27.10 -36.92
N ARG A 550 4.02 27.57 -37.02
CA ARG A 550 4.75 27.69 -38.30
C ARG A 550 5.72 26.54 -38.59
N PHE A 551 6.32 25.95 -37.56
CA PHE A 551 7.40 24.97 -37.65
C PHE A 551 7.26 23.80 -36.64
N PRO A 552 6.08 23.15 -36.54
CA PRO A 552 5.79 22.17 -35.50
C PRO A 552 6.81 21.02 -35.43
N GLU A 553 7.24 20.49 -36.58
CA GLU A 553 8.22 19.40 -36.59
C GLU A 553 9.62 19.83 -36.15
N LEU A 554 10.02 21.06 -36.46
CA LEU A 554 11.30 21.60 -35.98
C LEU A 554 11.24 21.84 -34.47
N LEU A 555 10.12 22.36 -33.97
CA LEU A 555 9.88 22.51 -32.54
C LEU A 555 9.99 21.15 -31.84
N GLY A 556 9.24 20.14 -32.31
CA GLY A 556 9.25 18.79 -31.73
C GLY A 556 10.67 18.19 -31.65
N ARG A 557 11.42 18.22 -32.77
CA ARG A 557 12.82 17.73 -32.78
C ARG A 557 13.75 18.52 -31.86
N THR A 558 13.56 19.84 -31.76
CA THR A 558 14.37 20.70 -30.88
C THR A 558 14.05 20.43 -29.41
N MET A 559 12.78 20.20 -29.07
CA MET A 559 12.35 19.87 -27.71
C MET A 559 12.80 18.48 -27.30
N GLN A 560 12.69 17.48 -28.18
CA GLN A 560 13.26 16.14 -27.95
C GLN A 560 14.76 16.23 -27.61
N LEU A 561 15.50 17.05 -28.34
CA LEU A 561 16.91 17.26 -28.10
C LEU A 561 17.15 17.99 -26.76
N LEU A 562 16.41 19.06 -26.46
CA LEU A 562 16.51 19.81 -25.21
C LEU A 562 16.13 18.99 -23.96
N GLY A 563 15.20 18.03 -24.09
CA GLY A 563 14.83 17.12 -23.01
C GLY A 563 15.78 15.93 -22.82
N THR A 564 16.77 15.77 -23.71
CA THR A 564 17.79 14.72 -23.60
C THR A 564 18.75 14.91 -22.40
N PRO A 565 19.39 16.08 -22.21
CA PRO A 565 20.28 16.27 -21.06
C PRO A 565 19.50 16.22 -19.75
N ARG A 566 20.18 15.81 -18.66
CA ARG A 566 19.64 15.93 -17.30
C ARG A 566 19.17 17.35 -17.02
N ARG A 567 18.10 17.49 -16.23
CA ARG A 567 17.39 18.76 -16.01
C ARG A 567 18.28 19.94 -15.59
N ASN A 568 19.30 19.70 -14.77
CA ASN A 568 20.29 20.72 -14.39
C ASN A 568 21.12 21.22 -15.58
N VAL A 569 21.60 20.31 -16.43
CA VAL A 569 22.34 20.64 -17.65
C VAL A 569 21.43 21.34 -18.66
N GLY A 570 20.17 20.91 -18.78
CA GLY A 570 19.16 21.61 -19.59
C GLY A 570 18.96 23.07 -19.17
N ARG A 571 18.89 23.34 -17.86
CA ARG A 571 18.81 24.72 -17.32
C ARG A 571 20.05 25.56 -17.65
N GLU A 572 21.25 24.98 -17.60
CA GLU A 572 22.47 25.68 -18.02
C GLU A 572 22.43 26.07 -19.50
N VAL A 573 21.96 25.15 -20.36
CA VAL A 573 21.79 25.42 -21.79
C VAL A 573 20.76 26.54 -22.01
N MET A 574 19.66 26.55 -21.26
CA MET A 574 18.67 27.63 -21.33
C MET A 574 19.23 28.98 -20.87
N ALA A 575 20.05 29.00 -19.82
CA ALA A 575 20.73 30.22 -19.36
C ALA A 575 21.75 30.75 -20.37
N GLU A 576 22.40 29.88 -21.14
CA GLU A 576 23.22 30.28 -22.27
C GLU A 576 22.39 30.78 -23.45
N TYR A 577 21.33 30.05 -23.81
CA TYR A 577 20.41 30.40 -24.89
C TYR A 577 19.81 31.79 -24.67
N ALA A 578 19.36 32.09 -23.45
CA ALA A 578 18.82 33.41 -23.09
C ALA A 578 19.84 34.55 -23.23
N ARG A 579 21.15 34.25 -23.13
CA ARG A 579 22.23 35.24 -23.31
C ARG A 579 22.69 35.37 -24.76
N HIS A 580 22.28 34.46 -25.64
CA HIS A 580 22.74 34.43 -27.02
C HIS A 580 22.27 35.69 -27.79
N PRO A 581 23.14 36.37 -28.56
CA PRO A 581 22.78 37.63 -29.23
C PRO A 581 21.55 37.55 -30.15
N LEU A 582 21.42 36.47 -30.94
CA LEU A 582 20.24 36.21 -31.80
C LEU A 582 18.92 35.95 -31.05
N VAL A 583 18.99 35.77 -29.72
CA VAL A 583 17.83 35.57 -28.85
C VAL A 583 17.46 36.88 -28.15
N ARG A 584 18.47 37.60 -27.63
CA ARG A 584 18.29 38.86 -26.90
C ARG A 584 17.79 40.01 -27.75
N GLU A 585 18.23 40.09 -29.00
CA GLU A 585 17.93 41.18 -29.92
C GLU A 585 17.19 40.63 -31.14
N ASP A 586 16.28 41.42 -31.72
CA ASP A 586 15.75 41.12 -33.05
C ASP A 586 16.76 41.64 -34.09
N PRO A 587 17.48 40.76 -34.80
CA PRO A 587 18.50 41.19 -35.76
C PRO A 587 17.93 42.08 -36.87
N PHE A 588 16.64 41.97 -37.20
CA PHE A 588 16.01 42.72 -38.28
C PHE A 588 15.57 44.13 -37.86
N THR A 589 15.72 44.48 -36.58
CA THR A 589 15.55 45.85 -36.09
C THR A 589 16.86 46.63 -36.04
N LEU A 590 18.00 45.95 -36.27
CA LEU A 590 19.33 46.56 -36.24
C LEU A 590 19.67 47.22 -37.58
N PRO A 591 20.62 48.17 -37.60
CA PRO A 591 21.18 48.66 -38.86
C PRO A 591 21.70 47.50 -39.74
N PRO A 592 21.52 47.54 -41.07
CA PRO A 592 21.81 46.41 -41.94
C PRO A 592 23.22 45.81 -41.78
N GLU A 593 24.23 46.66 -41.58
CA GLU A 593 25.62 46.26 -41.37
C GLU A 593 25.77 45.40 -40.10
N ARG A 594 25.16 45.84 -38.98
CA ARG A 594 25.19 45.11 -37.70
C ARG A 594 24.38 43.82 -37.78
N MET A 595 23.21 43.85 -38.42
CA MET A 595 22.39 42.66 -38.67
C MET A 595 23.20 41.60 -39.43
N VAL A 596 23.83 41.98 -40.53
CA VAL A 596 24.62 41.08 -41.38
C VAL A 596 25.83 40.53 -40.63
N ALA A 597 26.55 41.39 -39.89
CA ALA A 597 27.68 40.95 -39.07
C ALA A 597 27.23 39.91 -38.03
N LEU A 598 26.12 40.17 -37.33
CA LEU A 598 25.56 39.28 -36.32
C LEU A 598 25.12 37.93 -36.91
N LEU A 599 24.42 37.97 -38.06
CA LEU A 599 24.01 36.75 -38.77
C LEU A 599 25.23 35.97 -39.25
N ARG A 600 26.28 36.62 -39.75
CA ARG A 600 27.52 35.95 -40.19
C ARG A 600 28.26 35.27 -39.03
N GLU A 601 28.34 35.94 -37.89
CA GLU A 601 29.03 35.41 -36.71
C GLU A 601 28.33 34.19 -36.12
N HIS A 602 26.99 34.19 -36.10
CA HIS A 602 26.23 33.16 -35.38
C HIS A 602 25.51 32.15 -36.27
N CYS A 603 25.21 32.45 -37.54
CA CYS A 603 24.69 31.49 -38.53
C CYS A 603 25.83 30.69 -39.16
N VAL A 604 26.49 29.91 -38.31
CA VAL A 604 27.55 28.97 -38.72
C VAL A 604 26.98 27.55 -38.77
N GLU A 605 27.85 26.54 -38.84
CA GLU A 605 27.46 25.14 -39.00
C GLU A 605 26.30 24.69 -38.10
N GLY A 606 25.21 24.22 -38.74
CA GLY A 606 23.96 23.79 -38.09
C GLY A 606 22.91 24.89 -37.89
N VAL A 607 23.23 26.16 -38.18
CA VAL A 607 22.33 27.31 -38.05
C VAL A 607 22.27 28.05 -39.39
N GLU A 608 21.13 27.97 -40.06
CA GLU A 608 20.96 28.56 -41.38
C GLU A 608 20.59 30.04 -41.26
N SER A 609 21.24 30.88 -42.07
CA SER A 609 20.84 32.27 -42.13
C SER A 609 19.43 32.39 -42.72
N PRO A 610 18.49 33.05 -42.05
CA PRO A 610 17.15 33.30 -42.60
C PRO A 610 17.18 34.32 -43.75
N LEU A 611 18.28 35.06 -43.91
CA LEU A 611 18.44 36.05 -44.96
C LEU A 611 18.84 35.35 -46.28
N PRO A 612 18.08 35.51 -47.38
CA PRO A 612 18.42 34.92 -48.66
C PRO A 612 19.83 35.31 -49.11
N ARG A 613 20.60 34.35 -49.65
CA ARG A 613 22.00 34.56 -50.05
C ARG A 613 22.22 35.82 -50.90
N LYS A 614 21.31 36.13 -51.84
CA LYS A 614 21.40 37.33 -52.68
C LYS A 614 21.27 38.61 -51.86
N ALA A 615 20.31 38.67 -50.94
CA ALA A 615 20.12 39.83 -50.06
C ALA A 615 21.27 39.98 -49.08
N ARG A 616 21.79 38.87 -48.54
CA ARG A 616 22.98 38.88 -47.69
C ARG A 616 24.19 39.45 -48.42
N LEU A 617 24.53 38.93 -49.60
CA LEU A 617 25.65 39.45 -50.40
C LEU A 617 25.46 40.92 -50.79
N ALA A 618 24.25 41.33 -51.14
CA ALA A 618 23.96 42.72 -51.48
C ALA A 618 24.20 43.69 -50.32
N LEU A 619 23.77 43.31 -49.11
CA LEU A 619 24.00 44.09 -47.90
C LEU A 619 25.46 44.01 -47.42
N GLU A 620 26.16 42.89 -47.68
CA GLU A 620 27.58 42.70 -47.34
C GLU A 620 28.53 43.48 -48.26
N GLU A 621 28.24 43.50 -49.55
CA GLU A 621 29.12 44.00 -50.60
C GLU A 621 28.69 45.38 -51.14
N GLY A 622 27.62 45.96 -50.59
CA GLY A 622 27.05 47.23 -51.07
C GLY A 622 26.48 47.15 -52.50
N ARG A 623 26.14 45.95 -53.00
CA ARG A 623 25.59 45.78 -54.35
C ARG A 623 24.13 46.21 -54.38
N GLY A 624 23.75 46.98 -55.40
CA GLY A 624 22.39 47.49 -55.55
C GLY A 624 21.38 46.39 -55.87
N LEU A 625 20.69 45.86 -54.85
CA LEU A 625 19.36 45.29 -55.05
C LEU A 625 18.33 46.42 -54.99
N PRO A 626 17.24 46.35 -55.79
CA PRO A 626 16.14 47.29 -55.66
C PRO A 626 15.59 47.32 -54.22
N PRO A 627 15.25 48.49 -53.66
CA PRO A 627 14.76 48.61 -52.27
C PRO A 627 13.63 47.64 -51.93
N GLY A 628 12.65 47.48 -52.82
CA GLY A 628 11.53 46.54 -52.61
C GLY A 628 11.95 45.05 -52.55
N GLN A 629 13.07 44.65 -53.17
CA GLN A 629 13.61 43.30 -53.02
C GLN A 629 14.28 43.10 -51.66
N ILE A 630 14.95 44.13 -51.15
CA ILE A 630 15.56 44.12 -49.82
C ILE A 630 14.46 44.06 -48.76
N GLU A 631 13.45 44.92 -48.83
CA GLU A 631 12.31 44.93 -47.91
C GLU A 631 11.59 43.56 -47.88
N ARG A 632 11.32 42.98 -49.06
CA ARG A 632 10.75 41.64 -49.15
C ARG A 632 11.66 40.59 -48.50
N ALA A 633 12.97 40.65 -48.75
CA ALA A 633 13.92 39.70 -48.19
C ALA A 633 14.01 39.82 -46.66
N LEU A 634 14.03 41.05 -46.12
CA LEU A 634 14.02 41.31 -44.69
C LEU A 634 12.73 40.82 -44.03
N ARG A 635 11.57 41.02 -44.67
CA ARG A 635 10.29 40.50 -44.17
C ARG A 635 10.26 38.98 -44.13
N VAL A 636 10.70 38.31 -45.21
CA VAL A 636 10.78 36.83 -45.22
C VAL A 636 11.80 36.33 -44.19
N ALA A 637 12.91 37.05 -44.00
CA ALA A 637 13.92 36.68 -43.03
C ALA A 637 13.43 36.87 -41.58
N SER A 638 12.67 37.93 -41.29
CA SER A 638 12.07 38.16 -39.97
C SER A 638 11.00 37.12 -39.65
N GLU A 639 10.23 36.65 -40.64
CA GLU A 639 9.34 35.49 -40.50
C GLU A 639 10.10 34.20 -40.16
N GLY A 640 11.36 34.09 -40.58
CA GLY A 640 12.28 32.99 -40.30
C GLY A 640 13.02 33.07 -38.96
N LEU A 641 12.85 34.14 -38.17
CA LEU A 641 13.56 34.34 -36.90
C LEU A 641 13.26 33.22 -35.88
N VAL A 642 12.01 32.73 -35.85
CA VAL A 642 11.59 31.61 -34.98
C VAL A 642 12.40 30.35 -35.30
N ARG A 643 12.54 30.01 -36.58
CA ARG A 643 13.35 28.86 -37.04
C ARG A 643 14.81 29.04 -36.67
N LEU A 644 15.37 30.24 -36.88
CA LEU A 644 16.76 30.55 -36.53
C LEU A 644 17.01 30.33 -35.02
N ARG A 645 16.12 30.82 -34.17
CA ARG A 645 16.20 30.68 -32.71
C ARG A 645 16.15 29.22 -32.25
N LEU A 646 15.27 28.40 -32.83
CA LEU A 646 15.25 26.95 -32.56
C LEU A 646 16.53 26.25 -33.00
N GLN A 647 17.10 26.63 -34.16
CA GLN A 647 18.38 26.07 -34.63
C GLN A 647 19.54 26.44 -33.70
N VAL A 648 19.57 27.69 -33.20
CA VAL A 648 20.54 28.12 -32.18
C VAL A 648 20.42 27.27 -30.91
N LEU A 649 19.19 27.07 -30.41
CA LEU A 649 18.95 26.24 -29.24
C LEU A 649 19.44 24.80 -29.47
N ALA A 650 19.01 24.16 -30.56
CA ALA A 650 19.44 22.81 -30.92
C ALA A 650 20.97 22.68 -30.99
N ARG A 651 21.65 23.67 -31.58
CA ARG A 651 23.11 23.70 -31.64
C ARG A 651 23.76 23.80 -30.25
N LEU A 652 23.23 24.63 -29.36
CA LEU A 652 23.73 24.72 -27.99
C LEU A 652 23.58 23.39 -27.25
N VAL A 653 22.43 22.72 -27.39
CA VAL A 653 22.23 21.39 -26.80
C VAL A 653 23.23 20.38 -27.37
N LEU A 654 23.38 20.30 -28.70
CA LEU A 654 24.30 19.35 -29.34
C LEU A 654 25.74 19.60 -28.94
N ARG A 655 26.16 20.85 -28.82
CA ARG A 655 27.50 21.20 -28.33
C ARG A 655 27.71 20.71 -26.90
N ARG A 656 26.68 20.81 -26.05
CA ARG A 656 26.72 20.31 -24.66
C ARG A 656 26.78 18.79 -24.60
N LEU A 657 25.95 18.08 -25.37
CA LEU A 657 25.94 16.61 -25.44
C LEU A 657 27.26 16.05 -25.99
N ARG A 658 27.80 16.69 -27.04
CA ARG A 658 29.09 16.34 -27.65
C ARG A 658 30.23 16.47 -26.63
N GLY A 659 30.28 17.58 -25.90
CA GLY A 659 31.41 17.90 -25.03
C GLY A 659 32.72 17.88 -25.81
N ALA A 660 33.68 17.07 -25.34
CA ALA A 660 35.00 16.89 -25.96
C ALA A 660 35.05 15.84 -27.08
N LEU A 661 33.94 15.19 -27.46
CA LEU A 661 33.95 14.17 -28.50
C LEU A 661 34.19 14.81 -29.88
N PRO A 662 35.06 14.23 -30.74
CA PRO A 662 35.32 14.72 -32.10
C PRO A 662 34.20 14.31 -33.07
N ALA A 663 32.95 14.59 -32.72
CA ALA A 663 31.76 14.12 -33.41
C ALA A 663 31.17 15.20 -34.33
N ASP A 664 30.81 14.80 -35.56
CA ASP A 664 30.02 15.64 -36.48
C ASP A 664 28.53 15.48 -36.20
N ALA A 665 27.97 16.42 -35.45
CA ALA A 665 26.57 16.43 -35.08
C ALA A 665 25.60 16.69 -36.25
N ARG A 666 26.08 16.89 -37.49
CA ARG A 666 25.21 16.94 -38.68
C ARG A 666 24.66 15.57 -39.04
N ASP A 667 25.41 14.50 -38.80
CA ASP A 667 24.92 13.13 -39.00
C ASP A 667 23.85 12.80 -37.95
N THR A 668 22.66 12.38 -38.40
CA THR A 668 21.55 12.00 -37.51
C THR A 668 21.88 10.82 -36.60
N ARG A 669 22.74 9.89 -37.06
CA ARG A 669 23.19 8.73 -36.28
C ARG A 669 24.13 9.16 -35.16
N VAL A 670 25.00 10.14 -35.43
CA VAL A 670 25.86 10.76 -34.41
C VAL A 670 25.02 11.48 -33.36
N ARG A 671 24.01 12.26 -33.78
CA ARG A 671 23.09 12.92 -32.83
C ARG A 671 22.40 11.92 -31.92
N HIS A 672 21.86 10.83 -32.50
CA HIS A 672 21.22 9.77 -31.73
C HIS A 672 22.18 9.15 -30.71
N ALA A 673 23.41 8.80 -31.11
CA ALA A 673 24.41 8.25 -30.21
C ALA A 673 24.80 9.21 -29.07
N LEU A 674 24.90 10.53 -29.36
CA LEU A 674 25.14 11.55 -28.33
C LEU A 674 23.96 11.66 -27.35
N GLN A 675 22.73 11.52 -27.84
CA GLN A 675 21.54 11.54 -27.00
C GLN A 675 21.48 10.29 -26.12
N MET A 676 21.67 9.11 -26.70
CA MET A 676 21.72 7.83 -26.00
C MET A 676 22.77 7.87 -24.87
N ALA A 677 24.00 8.31 -25.20
CA ALA A 677 25.06 8.46 -24.23
C ALA A 677 24.82 9.53 -23.15
N SER A 678 23.76 10.33 -23.24
CA SER A 678 23.36 11.26 -22.17
C SER A 678 22.18 10.75 -21.34
N LEU A 679 21.35 9.86 -21.89
CA LEU A 679 20.13 9.36 -21.27
C LEU A 679 20.39 8.12 -20.40
N ILE A 680 21.23 7.20 -20.89
CA ILE A 680 21.48 5.94 -20.19
C ILE A 680 22.15 6.17 -18.83
N ASN A 681 21.65 5.46 -17.81
CA ASN A 681 22.23 5.50 -16.47
C ASN A 681 23.33 4.44 -16.28
N ARG A 682 23.12 3.24 -16.84
CA ARG A 682 24.13 2.16 -16.90
C ARG A 682 24.87 2.22 -18.23
N ASN A 683 26.02 1.57 -18.32
CA ASN A 683 26.87 1.56 -19.54
C ASN A 683 27.39 2.94 -20.02
N HIS A 684 27.00 4.04 -19.39
CA HIS A 684 27.32 5.42 -19.81
C HIS A 684 28.82 5.65 -20.06
N ARG A 685 29.67 5.26 -19.11
CA ARG A 685 31.13 5.47 -19.22
C ARG A 685 31.73 4.62 -20.35
N ALA A 686 31.30 3.37 -20.47
CA ALA A 686 31.75 2.44 -21.50
C ALA A 686 31.33 2.94 -22.89
N LEU A 687 30.07 3.35 -23.05
CA LEU A 687 29.55 3.90 -24.31
C LEU A 687 30.28 5.20 -24.69
N ARG A 688 30.49 6.13 -23.76
CA ARG A 688 31.26 7.36 -24.06
C ARG A 688 32.69 7.06 -24.51
N ARG A 689 33.33 6.03 -23.94
CA ARG A 689 34.66 5.58 -24.36
C ARG A 689 34.63 4.97 -25.76
N LEU A 690 33.63 4.13 -26.06
CA LEU A 690 33.41 3.58 -27.40
C LEU A 690 33.24 4.70 -28.42
N LEU A 691 32.35 5.67 -28.17
CA LEU A 691 32.09 6.79 -29.08
C LEU A 691 33.33 7.65 -29.31
N ALA A 692 34.13 7.92 -28.27
CA ALA A 692 35.38 8.65 -28.42
C ALA A 692 36.34 7.93 -29.40
N ARG A 693 36.51 6.62 -29.24
CA ARG A 693 37.36 5.79 -30.12
C ARG A 693 36.79 5.71 -31.53
N TYR A 694 35.49 5.49 -31.66
CA TYR A 694 34.78 5.42 -32.93
C TYR A 694 34.98 6.72 -33.74
N PHE A 695 34.79 7.89 -33.11
CA PHE A 695 34.97 9.18 -33.79
C PHE A 695 36.44 9.54 -34.06
N SER A 696 37.38 8.91 -33.38
CA SER A 696 38.82 8.97 -33.72
C SER A 696 39.24 7.99 -34.82
N GLY A 697 38.30 7.23 -35.41
CA GLY A 697 38.55 6.31 -36.52
C GLY A 697 38.76 4.85 -36.10
N GLU A 698 38.75 4.54 -34.80
CA GLU A 698 38.92 3.18 -34.27
C GLU A 698 37.58 2.43 -34.23
N ARG A 699 37.02 2.10 -35.41
CA ARG A 699 35.70 1.46 -35.52
C ARG A 699 35.63 0.03 -34.99
N ASP A 700 36.76 -0.66 -34.94
CA ASP A 700 36.92 -2.05 -34.50
C ASP A 700 37.33 -2.17 -33.02
N PHE A 701 37.29 -1.07 -32.27
CA PHE A 701 37.74 -0.98 -30.87
C PHE A 701 37.23 -2.13 -29.98
N VAL A 702 35.95 -2.48 -30.09
CA VAL A 702 35.33 -3.55 -29.29
C VAL A 702 35.94 -4.89 -29.60
N THR A 703 36.12 -5.23 -30.88
CA THR A 703 36.71 -6.51 -31.30
C THR A 703 38.18 -6.64 -30.90
N ARG A 704 38.93 -5.51 -30.85
CA ARG A 704 40.33 -5.48 -30.42
C ARG A 704 40.51 -5.37 -28.90
N HIS A 705 39.45 -5.16 -28.13
CA HIS A 705 39.55 -5.00 -26.69
C HIS A 705 40.07 -6.28 -26.01
N PRO A 706 40.97 -6.20 -25.01
CA PRO A 706 41.51 -7.39 -24.33
C PRO A 706 40.44 -8.35 -23.82
N LEU A 707 39.41 -7.83 -23.12
CA LEU A 707 38.29 -8.65 -22.63
C LEU A 707 37.49 -9.35 -23.75
N SER A 708 37.38 -8.74 -24.93
CA SER A 708 36.72 -9.39 -26.07
C SER A 708 37.54 -10.53 -26.64
N ARG A 709 38.88 -10.40 -26.62
CA ARG A 709 39.80 -11.46 -27.04
C ARG A 709 39.79 -12.61 -26.04
N GLU A 710 39.86 -12.29 -24.76
CA GLU A 710 39.72 -13.26 -23.68
C GLU A 710 38.39 -14.01 -23.74
N TRP A 711 37.30 -13.31 -24.10
CA TRP A 711 36.02 -13.95 -24.35
C TRP A 711 36.11 -14.96 -25.51
N PHE A 712 36.60 -14.60 -26.69
CA PHE A 712 36.78 -15.56 -27.78
C PHE A 712 37.71 -16.72 -27.44
N GLU A 713 38.76 -16.49 -26.66
CA GLU A 713 39.67 -17.55 -26.18
C GLU A 713 38.95 -18.56 -25.26
N ARG A 714 37.98 -18.09 -24.45
CA ARG A 714 37.12 -18.95 -23.62
C ARG A 714 36.02 -19.66 -24.42
N HIS A 715 35.69 -19.17 -25.61
CA HIS A 715 34.61 -19.66 -26.47
C HIS A 715 35.16 -20.19 -27.82
N PRO A 716 36.04 -21.22 -27.82
CA PRO A 716 36.76 -21.66 -29.02
C PRO A 716 35.88 -22.29 -30.10
N ARG A 717 34.62 -22.62 -29.79
CA ARG A 717 33.64 -23.13 -30.76
C ARG A 717 33.06 -22.02 -31.64
N VAL A 718 33.16 -20.77 -31.19
CA VAL A 718 32.62 -19.63 -31.92
C VAL A 718 33.61 -19.23 -33.01
N ASP A 719 33.25 -19.46 -34.28
CA ASP A 719 33.97 -18.87 -35.42
C ASP A 719 33.81 -17.35 -35.38
N ALA A 720 34.84 -16.66 -34.86
CA ALA A 720 34.83 -15.22 -34.63
C ALA A 720 34.58 -14.42 -35.92
N GLU A 721 35.11 -14.85 -37.07
CA GLU A 721 34.92 -14.14 -38.34
C GLU A 721 33.46 -14.25 -38.81
N ARG A 722 32.90 -15.48 -38.76
CA ARG A 722 31.50 -15.70 -39.13
C ARG A 722 30.54 -14.99 -38.18
N TRP A 723 30.80 -15.03 -36.87
CA TRP A 723 29.99 -14.35 -35.87
C TRP A 723 29.97 -12.83 -36.07
N LEU A 724 31.15 -12.24 -36.30
CA LEU A 724 31.27 -10.80 -36.54
C LEU A 724 30.59 -10.40 -37.84
N LYS A 725 30.75 -11.16 -38.92
CA LYS A 725 30.27 -10.78 -40.26
C LYS A 725 28.78 -11.06 -40.46
N GLY A 726 28.27 -12.16 -39.90
CA GLY A 726 26.91 -12.65 -40.16
C GLY A 726 26.72 -13.22 -41.57
N LEU A 727 25.50 -13.67 -41.84
CA LEU A 727 25.02 -14.03 -43.17
C LEU A 727 24.28 -12.85 -43.82
N VAL A 728 24.01 -12.97 -45.12
CA VAL A 728 23.10 -12.05 -45.83
C VAL A 728 22.09 -12.90 -46.57
N LEU A 729 20.82 -12.84 -46.15
CA LEU A 729 19.72 -13.51 -46.83
C LEU A 729 18.81 -12.49 -47.51
N ARG A 730 18.26 -12.85 -48.66
CA ARG A 730 17.31 -12.02 -49.43
C ARG A 730 16.11 -12.84 -49.84
N ARG A 731 14.91 -12.30 -49.65
CA ARG A 731 13.66 -12.97 -49.99
C ARG A 731 12.55 -11.96 -50.28
N GLU A 732 11.62 -12.33 -51.16
CA GLU A 732 10.31 -11.68 -51.24
C GLU A 732 9.42 -12.13 -50.08
N VAL A 733 9.06 -11.22 -49.19
CA VAL A 733 8.21 -11.50 -48.03
C VAL A 733 6.79 -11.02 -48.31
N PRO A 734 5.77 -11.92 -48.30
CA PRO A 734 4.38 -11.54 -48.52
C PRO A 734 3.94 -10.36 -47.62
N GLY A 735 3.34 -9.34 -48.23
CA GLY A 735 2.87 -8.14 -47.55
C GLY A 735 3.93 -7.07 -47.25
N VAL A 736 5.23 -7.40 -47.38
CA VAL A 736 6.35 -6.45 -47.15
C VAL A 736 7.11 -6.15 -48.45
N GLY A 737 7.29 -7.15 -49.31
CA GLY A 737 8.07 -7.07 -50.55
C GLY A 737 9.50 -7.61 -50.40
N PRO A 738 10.47 -7.13 -51.21
CA PRO A 738 11.85 -7.59 -51.12
C PRO A 738 12.50 -7.17 -49.79
N VAL A 739 12.96 -8.13 -49.01
CA VAL A 739 13.61 -7.93 -47.71
C VAL A 739 15.01 -8.55 -47.72
N THR A 740 15.97 -7.83 -47.13
CA THR A 740 17.32 -8.31 -46.83
C THR A 740 17.52 -8.43 -45.32
N LEU A 741 17.94 -9.60 -44.84
CA LEU A 741 18.38 -9.85 -43.47
C LEU A 741 19.92 -9.84 -43.42
N ALA A 742 20.49 -9.00 -42.56
CA ALA A 742 21.93 -8.96 -42.29
C ALA A 742 22.25 -8.39 -40.90
N VAL A 743 23.34 -8.88 -40.29
CA VAL A 743 23.88 -8.31 -39.04
C VAL A 743 24.37 -6.89 -39.27
N GLU A 744 23.99 -5.98 -38.38
CA GLU A 744 24.46 -4.59 -38.42
C GLU A 744 25.91 -4.47 -37.93
N GLN A 745 26.72 -3.78 -38.71
CA GLN A 745 28.16 -3.62 -38.47
C GLN A 745 28.51 -2.20 -37.98
N ASP A 746 27.69 -1.21 -38.31
CA ASP A 746 27.89 0.17 -37.85
C ASP A 746 27.32 0.34 -36.44
N ALA A 747 28.20 0.52 -35.45
CA ALA A 747 27.81 0.77 -34.06
C ALA A 747 26.83 1.94 -33.91
N LEU A 748 26.92 2.99 -34.74
CA LEU A 748 25.97 4.11 -34.67
C LEU A 748 24.58 3.73 -35.16
N GLU A 749 24.47 2.82 -36.12
CA GLU A 749 23.19 2.32 -36.62
C GLU A 749 22.62 1.27 -35.64
N ALA A 750 23.45 0.38 -35.11
CA ALA A 750 23.06 -0.60 -34.11
C ALA A 750 22.53 0.05 -32.82
N LEU A 751 23.12 1.16 -32.35
CA LEU A 751 22.59 1.94 -31.22
C LEU A 751 21.14 2.42 -31.42
N ARG A 752 20.67 2.52 -32.68
CA ARG A 752 19.31 2.94 -33.03
C ARG A 752 18.32 1.78 -33.04
N LEU A 753 18.74 0.55 -32.68
CA LEU A 753 17.91 -0.66 -32.75
C LEU A 753 16.54 -0.50 -32.10
N GLY A 754 16.45 0.23 -30.99
CA GLY A 754 15.15 0.43 -30.35
C GLY A 754 14.32 1.53 -31.00
N THR A 755 14.97 2.60 -31.47
CA THR A 755 14.29 3.75 -32.10
C THR A 755 13.78 3.42 -33.51
N LEU A 756 14.47 2.55 -34.26
CA LEU A 756 14.09 2.20 -35.63
C LEU A 756 12.79 1.37 -35.71
N VAL A 757 12.50 0.59 -34.67
CA VAL A 757 11.30 -0.28 -34.61
C VAL A 757 10.35 0.06 -33.45
N GLY A 758 10.62 1.12 -32.70
CA GLY A 758 9.74 1.62 -31.64
C GLY A 758 9.65 0.75 -30.38
N THR A 759 10.77 0.30 -29.82
CA THR A 759 10.83 -0.56 -28.62
C THR A 759 11.42 0.15 -27.40
N CYS A 760 11.35 -0.49 -26.22
CA CYS A 760 11.91 0.00 -24.94
C CYS A 760 13.43 0.24 -24.95
N LEU A 761 14.13 -0.20 -26.00
CA LEU A 761 15.57 0.00 -26.24
C LEU A 761 15.88 1.32 -26.96
N GLY A 762 14.86 2.11 -27.31
CA GLY A 762 15.01 3.41 -27.98
C GLY A 762 15.44 4.52 -27.01
N LEU A 763 15.67 5.73 -27.53
CA LEU A 763 15.96 6.90 -26.68
C LEU A 763 14.91 7.05 -25.57
N ASN A 764 15.37 7.15 -24.32
CA ASN A 764 14.56 7.34 -23.12
C ASN A 764 13.56 6.20 -22.86
N GLY A 765 13.81 5.02 -23.45
CA GLY A 765 13.08 3.81 -23.13
C GLY A 765 13.58 3.19 -21.82
N VAL A 766 12.76 2.35 -21.18
CA VAL A 766 13.05 1.82 -19.84
C VAL A 766 14.29 0.90 -19.80
N CYS A 767 14.73 0.41 -20.97
CA CYS A 767 15.86 -0.51 -21.15
C CYS A 767 16.88 0.04 -22.18
N ASP A 768 16.97 1.36 -22.33
CA ASP A 768 17.83 2.02 -23.32
C ASP A 768 19.34 1.72 -23.13
N ASP A 769 19.76 1.41 -21.91
CA ASP A 769 21.11 0.93 -21.56
C ASP A 769 21.49 -0.37 -22.28
N SER A 770 20.51 -1.18 -22.66
CA SER A 770 20.73 -2.45 -23.34
C SER A 770 21.05 -2.27 -24.82
N ALA A 771 20.60 -1.18 -25.46
CA ALA A 771 21.09 -0.81 -26.79
C ALA A 771 22.61 -0.51 -26.75
N ALA A 772 23.11 0.08 -25.66
CA ALA A 772 24.54 0.28 -25.47
C ALA A 772 25.28 -1.06 -25.30
N SER A 773 24.70 -2.03 -24.59
CA SER A 773 25.33 -3.36 -24.40
C SER A 773 25.59 -4.08 -25.74
N VAL A 774 24.65 -3.99 -26.69
CA VAL A 774 24.75 -4.64 -28.01
C VAL A 774 25.93 -4.12 -28.83
N VAL A 775 26.32 -2.85 -28.65
CA VAL A 775 27.49 -2.27 -29.33
C VAL A 775 28.76 -2.30 -28.51
N LEU A 776 28.66 -2.59 -27.21
CA LEU A 776 29.81 -2.68 -26.30
C LEU A 776 30.35 -4.11 -26.23
N ASP A 777 29.49 -5.11 -26.32
CA ASP A 777 29.89 -6.50 -26.10
C ASP A 777 30.05 -7.24 -27.42
N VAL A 778 31.15 -7.97 -27.53
CA VAL A 778 31.47 -8.70 -28.76
C VAL A 778 30.57 -9.90 -29.00
N ASN A 779 29.94 -10.43 -27.94
CA ASN A 779 29.06 -11.59 -27.96
C ASN A 779 27.58 -11.25 -28.22
N LYS A 780 27.27 -10.00 -28.57
CA LYS A 780 25.91 -9.52 -28.87
C LYS A 780 25.88 -8.89 -30.26
N ARG A 781 24.78 -9.09 -30.99
CA ARG A 781 24.54 -8.54 -32.34
C ARG A 781 23.08 -8.14 -32.50
N VAL A 782 22.84 -7.25 -33.46
CA VAL A 782 21.50 -6.96 -33.97
C VAL A 782 21.43 -7.32 -35.45
N LEU A 783 20.39 -8.07 -35.80
CA LEU A 783 20.02 -8.47 -37.14
C LEU A 783 18.89 -7.54 -37.62
N TYR A 784 19.07 -6.89 -38.77
CA TYR A 784 18.03 -6.03 -39.36
C TYR A 784 17.42 -6.66 -40.60
N ALA A 785 16.09 -6.55 -40.70
CA ALA A 785 15.34 -6.68 -41.94
C ALA A 785 15.24 -5.31 -42.60
N ARG A 786 15.81 -5.17 -43.80
CA ARG A 786 15.72 -3.95 -44.61
C ARG A 786 14.89 -4.18 -45.86
N ASP A 787 13.98 -3.27 -46.15
CA ASP A 787 13.20 -3.28 -47.38
C ASP A 787 14.05 -2.90 -48.62
N ALA A 788 13.44 -2.89 -49.80
CA ALA A 788 14.09 -2.49 -51.05
C ALA A 788 14.64 -1.04 -51.06
N ARG A 789 14.22 -0.19 -50.13
CA ARG A 789 14.69 1.19 -49.95
C ARG A 789 15.77 1.30 -48.87
N GLY A 790 16.16 0.18 -48.25
CA GLY A 790 17.13 0.12 -47.16
C GLY A 790 16.56 0.52 -45.79
N GLN A 791 15.25 0.75 -45.68
CA GLN A 791 14.59 1.09 -44.41
C GLN A 791 14.48 -0.16 -43.55
N VAL A 792 14.79 -0.02 -42.26
CA VAL A 792 14.60 -1.11 -41.30
C VAL A 792 13.11 -1.30 -41.04
N VAL A 793 12.60 -2.50 -41.34
CA VAL A 793 11.20 -2.88 -41.12
C VAL A 793 11.01 -3.79 -39.92
N ALA A 794 12.07 -4.52 -39.53
CA ALA A 794 12.10 -5.33 -38.31
C ALA A 794 13.55 -5.55 -37.84
N ARG A 795 13.71 -6.00 -36.59
CA ARG A 795 15.00 -6.34 -35.99
C ARG A 795 14.91 -7.54 -35.06
N GLN A 796 16.02 -8.23 -34.88
CA GLN A 796 16.18 -9.28 -33.88
C GLN A 796 17.53 -9.09 -33.18
N LEU A 797 17.56 -9.32 -31.86
CA LEU A 797 18.84 -9.41 -31.15
C LEU A 797 19.34 -10.85 -31.23
N LEU A 798 20.65 -11.01 -31.33
CA LEU A 798 21.34 -12.29 -31.28
C LEU A 798 22.42 -12.20 -30.20
N ALA A 799 22.62 -13.26 -29.44
CA ALA A 799 23.76 -13.39 -28.54
C ALA A 799 24.35 -14.79 -28.57
N ILE A 800 25.53 -14.94 -27.97
CA ILE A 800 26.11 -16.24 -27.64
C ILE A 800 26.10 -16.39 -26.13
N SER A 801 25.49 -17.48 -25.64
CA SER A 801 25.44 -17.82 -24.21
C SER A 801 26.80 -18.30 -23.69
N LYS A 802 26.94 -18.45 -22.37
CA LYS A 802 28.15 -19.02 -21.76
C LYS A 802 28.40 -20.47 -22.18
N GLU A 803 27.38 -21.18 -22.64
CA GLU A 803 27.42 -22.57 -23.08
C GLU A 803 27.65 -22.73 -24.60
N ASP A 804 28.10 -21.67 -25.29
CA ASP A 804 28.32 -21.66 -26.75
C ASP A 804 27.04 -21.98 -27.56
N GLN A 805 25.90 -21.45 -27.14
CA GLN A 805 24.65 -21.56 -27.90
C GLN A 805 24.32 -20.23 -28.60
N LEU A 806 23.79 -20.30 -29.82
CA LEU A 806 23.21 -19.13 -30.49
C LEU A 806 21.84 -18.83 -29.87
N VAL A 807 21.70 -17.65 -29.30
CA VAL A 807 20.49 -17.19 -28.63
C VAL A 807 19.80 -16.14 -29.50
N PRO A 808 18.77 -16.50 -30.28
CA PRO A 808 17.86 -15.55 -30.88
C PRO A 808 16.89 -15.00 -29.84
N PHE A 809 16.68 -13.68 -29.84
CA PHE A 809 15.61 -13.03 -29.06
C PHE A 809 14.41 -12.73 -29.96
N ASN A 810 13.30 -12.25 -29.39
CA ASN A 810 12.09 -11.92 -30.14
C ASN A 810 12.34 -10.94 -31.30
N VAL A 811 11.59 -11.13 -32.38
CA VAL A 811 11.57 -10.25 -33.55
C VAL A 811 10.67 -9.04 -33.26
N TYR A 812 11.18 -7.83 -33.52
CA TYR A 812 10.45 -6.58 -33.30
C TYR A 812 10.25 -5.78 -34.59
N PRO A 813 9.09 -5.08 -34.76
CA PRO A 813 7.98 -5.03 -33.79
C PRO A 813 7.28 -6.39 -33.66
N GLU A 814 6.69 -6.70 -32.51
CA GLU A 814 6.04 -8.01 -32.25
C GLU A 814 4.94 -8.33 -33.27
N ARG A 815 4.33 -7.28 -33.83
CA ARG A 815 3.32 -7.36 -34.90
C ARG A 815 3.91 -7.54 -36.30
N ALA A 816 5.20 -7.85 -36.43
CA ALA A 816 5.82 -8.17 -37.70
C ALA A 816 5.04 -9.33 -38.36
N PRO A 817 4.77 -9.27 -39.69
CA PRO A 817 4.02 -10.33 -40.37
C PRO A 817 4.63 -11.72 -40.13
N PRO A 818 3.82 -12.78 -39.98
CA PRO A 818 4.33 -14.14 -39.74
C PRO A 818 5.42 -14.56 -40.72
N ALA A 819 5.24 -14.29 -42.03
CA ALA A 819 6.24 -14.61 -43.05
C ALA A 819 7.58 -13.88 -42.89
N LEU A 820 7.58 -12.69 -42.25
CA LEU A 820 8.81 -11.99 -41.91
C LEU A 820 9.49 -12.66 -40.71
N GLN A 821 8.72 -13.04 -39.68
CA GLN A 821 9.24 -13.80 -38.54
C GLN A 821 9.85 -15.14 -38.99
N ASP A 822 9.16 -15.89 -39.85
CA ASP A 822 9.67 -17.14 -40.41
C ASP A 822 10.99 -16.93 -41.18
N PHE A 823 11.16 -15.76 -41.82
CA PHE A 823 12.42 -15.43 -42.48
C PHE A 823 13.57 -15.16 -41.48
N PHE A 824 13.29 -14.61 -40.29
CA PHE A 824 14.28 -14.53 -39.20
C PHE A 824 14.63 -15.92 -38.67
N LEU A 825 13.65 -16.81 -38.51
CA LEU A 825 13.89 -18.20 -38.10
C LEU A 825 14.82 -18.93 -39.09
N ASP A 826 14.56 -18.78 -40.39
CA ASP A 826 15.43 -19.35 -41.43
C ASP A 826 16.85 -18.79 -41.37
N TYR A 827 17.00 -17.50 -41.04
CA TYR A 827 18.31 -16.89 -40.81
C TYR A 827 18.99 -17.52 -39.59
N ASP A 828 18.28 -17.65 -38.47
CA ASP A 828 18.82 -18.18 -37.21
C ASP A 828 19.29 -19.63 -37.37
N LEU A 829 18.50 -20.47 -38.04
CA LEU A 829 18.86 -21.85 -38.36
C LEU A 829 20.10 -21.92 -39.25
N ALA A 830 20.13 -21.16 -40.34
CA ALA A 830 21.27 -21.12 -41.24
C ALA A 830 22.53 -20.55 -40.55
N PHE A 831 22.36 -19.59 -39.64
CA PHE A 831 23.47 -18.97 -38.93
C PHE A 831 24.03 -19.88 -37.84
N ALA A 832 23.16 -20.59 -37.09
CA ALA A 832 23.57 -21.63 -36.15
C ALA A 832 24.38 -22.74 -36.84
N GLU A 833 23.88 -23.24 -37.99
CA GLU A 833 24.58 -24.22 -38.81
C GLU A 833 25.93 -23.69 -39.30
N ALA A 834 25.96 -22.46 -39.82
CA ALA A 834 27.19 -21.83 -40.29
C ALA A 834 28.21 -21.59 -39.16
N LEU A 835 27.78 -21.37 -37.93
CA LEU A 835 28.65 -21.21 -36.76
C LEU A 835 29.06 -22.55 -36.14
N GLY A 836 28.36 -23.65 -36.44
CA GLY A 836 28.54 -24.94 -35.75
C GLY A 836 28.09 -24.89 -34.28
N LEU A 837 27.17 -23.99 -33.95
CA LEU A 837 26.62 -23.81 -32.61
C LEU A 837 25.17 -24.31 -32.56
N PRO A 838 24.75 -24.96 -31.48
CA PRO A 838 23.33 -25.26 -31.28
C PRO A 838 22.54 -23.96 -31.12
N LEU A 839 21.32 -23.94 -31.64
CA LEU A 839 20.34 -22.90 -31.34
C LEU A 839 19.80 -23.14 -29.92
N SER A 840 19.65 -22.07 -29.14
CA SER A 840 19.14 -22.18 -27.77
C SER A 840 17.67 -22.62 -27.76
N ASP A 841 17.41 -23.82 -27.26
CA ASP A 841 16.09 -24.39 -26.95
C ASP A 841 15.81 -24.44 -25.43
N GLY A 842 16.68 -23.79 -24.64
CA GLY A 842 16.74 -23.86 -23.18
C GLY A 842 15.79 -22.90 -22.43
N PRO A 843 16.13 -22.50 -21.19
CA PRO A 843 15.24 -21.69 -20.35
C PRO A 843 14.99 -20.30 -20.96
N LEU A 844 13.82 -19.73 -20.66
CA LEU A 844 13.41 -18.39 -21.11
C LEU A 844 14.50 -17.33 -20.87
N TYR A 845 15.32 -17.47 -19.84
CA TYR A 845 16.43 -16.57 -19.51
C TYR A 845 17.80 -17.24 -19.71
N PRO A 846 18.40 -17.15 -20.91
CA PRO A 846 19.73 -17.69 -21.19
C PRO A 846 20.82 -16.89 -20.47
N ASP A 847 21.89 -17.55 -20.02
CA ASP A 847 23.03 -16.89 -19.37
C ASP A 847 23.95 -16.27 -20.42
N VAL A 848 23.70 -15.00 -20.74
CA VAL A 848 24.51 -14.20 -21.68
C VAL A 848 25.48 -13.30 -20.90
N GLU A 849 26.78 -13.49 -21.11
CA GLU A 849 27.81 -12.71 -20.42
C GLU A 849 27.85 -11.23 -20.87
N ASN A 850 28.11 -10.33 -19.94
CA ASN A 850 28.44 -8.92 -20.20
C ASN A 850 29.97 -8.75 -20.25
N VAL A 851 30.52 -8.50 -21.44
CA VAL A 851 31.97 -8.48 -21.68
C VAL A 851 32.60 -7.14 -21.30
N LEU A 852 32.08 -6.05 -21.87
CA LEU A 852 32.44 -4.66 -21.59
C LEU A 852 31.31 -3.88 -20.93
N SER A 853 30.06 -4.29 -21.16
CA SER A 853 28.88 -3.71 -20.55
C SER A 853 28.74 -4.12 -19.08
N GLU A 854 27.97 -3.34 -18.33
CA GLU A 854 27.58 -3.59 -16.94
C GLU A 854 26.23 -4.32 -16.88
N SER A 855 25.34 -4.02 -17.82
CA SER A 855 23.97 -4.53 -17.87
C SER A 855 23.52 -4.82 -19.30
N PHE A 856 22.66 -5.85 -19.40
CA PHE A 856 21.92 -6.21 -20.59
C PHE A 856 20.56 -6.77 -20.17
N TRP A 857 19.50 -6.15 -20.66
CA TRP A 857 18.12 -6.60 -20.49
C TRP A 857 17.62 -7.21 -21.80
N HIS A 858 16.82 -8.28 -21.67
CA HIS A 858 16.15 -8.94 -22.77
C HIS A 858 14.83 -9.58 -22.31
N ASP A 859 13.90 -9.75 -23.23
CA ASP A 859 12.59 -10.38 -23.00
C ASP A 859 12.66 -11.91 -22.83
N GLY A 860 13.82 -12.50 -23.10
CA GLY A 860 14.05 -13.94 -23.09
C GLY A 860 14.35 -14.50 -24.48
N ALA A 861 14.87 -15.73 -24.52
CA ALA A 861 15.09 -16.41 -25.79
C ALA A 861 13.76 -16.54 -26.56
N TRP A 862 13.82 -16.41 -27.89
CA TRP A 862 12.64 -16.54 -28.74
C TRP A 862 12.09 -17.96 -28.66
N GLU A 863 10.79 -18.12 -28.44
CA GLU A 863 10.14 -19.44 -28.39
C GLU A 863 9.98 -20.03 -29.80
N LEU A 864 10.90 -20.91 -30.16
CA LEU A 864 10.96 -21.57 -31.46
C LEU A 864 9.90 -22.68 -31.54
N GLY A 865 8.68 -22.36 -31.96
CA GLY A 865 7.64 -23.35 -32.28
C GLY A 865 6.38 -23.33 -31.41
N GLY A 866 6.27 -22.41 -30.44
CA GLY A 866 5.06 -22.18 -29.65
C GLY A 866 4.12 -21.16 -30.29
N ARG A 867 3.46 -21.50 -31.41
CA ARG A 867 2.23 -20.78 -31.77
C ARG A 867 1.07 -21.66 -31.31
N GLU A 868 0.51 -21.37 -30.13
CA GLU A 868 -0.91 -21.66 -29.95
C GLU A 868 -1.64 -20.87 -31.05
N GLU A 869 -2.40 -21.57 -31.89
CA GLU A 869 -3.27 -20.92 -32.87
C GLU A 869 -4.18 -19.95 -32.11
N GLU A 870 -3.90 -18.64 -32.19
CA GLU A 870 -4.90 -17.65 -31.78
C GLU A 870 -6.17 -17.94 -32.61
N PRO A 871 -7.32 -18.21 -31.97
CA PRO A 871 -8.54 -18.48 -32.71
C PRO A 871 -8.89 -17.25 -33.57
N PRO A 872 -9.41 -17.47 -34.79
CA PRO A 872 -9.56 -16.45 -35.82
C PRO A 872 -10.44 -15.26 -35.45
#